data_AF-A0A948B0G5-F1
#
_entry.id   AF-A0A948B0G5-F1
#
_cell.length_a   1.000
_cell.length_b   1.000
_cell.length_c   1.000
_cell.angle_alpha   90.00
_cell.angle_beta   90.00
_cell.angle_gamma   90.00
#
_symmetry.space_group_name_H-M   'P 1'
#
loop_
_entity.id
_entity.type
_entity.pdbx_description
1 polymer ?
#
loop_
_entity_poly.entity_id
_entity_poly.type
_entity_poly.pdbx_seq_one_letter_code
_entity_poly.pdbx_strand_id
1 'polypeptide(L)'
;LIMRYRVYLPLVLVIPMLALSPEVCEGLTTTVINTNDNGAGSLRQAIYDINTSAPPNTVNFNIPGAPPLVIALTSALPNVLQSVLIDGASQPGYGGIPLVWLDGSVLSFPNVGLNLVASNITVRGLVVDQFPNHGIQISRDSNTVEACYVINNGANGIQSYMSYHMIGGTNASSRNFISGNAQDGIAIQGVFGASNVVISGNYIGLNPTNLLVADRMPNGGHGIYVENAADNRILGSLPAQQVISGNVDDGIRINGTNATGNRITGNHIGTDSTGNLAMSNGVGIVIFNAPYNVIGGTNASDRNVISGNAGSGVEIWNTHDTEVRGNYIGLRVSGSGAISNARYGVYIDSAPTNRIAGNVVSGNGSAGIVLNGTGSTGNRVEGNRIGLDAIGAAAPNGLHGVWLFHAPGNTIGGTGAVSRNEIVKHSEVGIYIQGSGARGNLVEGNWIGLTTNGTVAGNGTGVHISGAPGNTIGGPGPSYRNIISANVLDGIKISNPGATGNVIAANHIGTDPAGTQEVGNVNGIEIQQSGNTIGGTNGTSGNLISANWQYGIWISDTAAVHTVIQGNLIGQMVYDAPSLANVDGVIVGAHSCVVGGTSTNARNVISGNDSIGITILQSATGTVVQGNYIGITLDGQSNRPNCTKSGQGAIYIASRGNLIGGMSPGAGNVISGNDAPGLYLTGSNAAHNTIAGNYIGLNAQGNGAISNATYGMYLFNAPSNTIGGTSPGARNVISGNGTIGIALFGSDADGNELVGNYIGLDASGSVAIPNRGDGIYINGGDGNTIGGTVPGSRNVISGNKDDGIELYNRADNNLVVGNYIGTDASGMSAMGNGQVGLRLIDSSLNTIGGPSFVAGNRIAFNQTHGVTIVDPGFIAVKNTIIGNEIYSNATSYGIDLNQDGHTPNDAPPDLDTGPNGLQNYPSVTNAISGSTYVQGTLTSEYSQTYWVDFYASDSTQREGKVYLGGTNVTTDGSGAAAFSLYLPGTAPVGWWVCGTATRDDGTSEFGRGAQAAAATDTDGDGMPDLWETQHGLNPSVSNAPTADADFDTVPDLYEYFGDTHPTNGQSYPEIIAVTHASPAAVMFPSSAGRYYDLDYTTNLLSAGWSNVSQDTQGNATNLTLTDAAASNACRIYRVKAHVP
;
A
#
# COMPACT_ATOMS: atom_id res chain seq x y z
N LEU A 1 -27.22 35.65 15.34
CA LEU A 1 -27.45 37.11 15.29
C LEU A 1 -28.32 37.41 14.05
N ILE A 2 -29.51 37.98 14.29
CA ILE A 2 -30.46 38.62 13.34
C ILE A 2 -31.25 37.72 12.35
N MET A 3 -32.46 37.37 12.78
CA MET A 3 -33.61 36.98 11.95
C MET A 3 -34.14 38.16 11.11
N ARG A 4 -34.72 37.90 9.94
CA ARG A 4 -35.73 38.76 9.30
C ARG A 4 -36.87 37.93 8.72
N TYR A 5 -37.96 37.86 9.47
CA TYR A 5 -39.30 37.54 8.98
C TYR A 5 -39.85 38.75 8.21
N ARG A 6 -40.41 38.55 7.01
CA ARG A 6 -41.27 39.52 6.33
C ARG A 6 -42.72 39.10 6.51
N VAL A 7 -43.42 39.83 7.36
CA VAL A 7 -44.89 39.83 7.49
C VAL A 7 -45.45 40.67 6.36
N TYR A 8 -46.35 40.10 5.55
CA TYR A 8 -47.19 40.88 4.63
C TYR A 8 -48.43 41.35 5.39
N LEU A 9 -48.51 42.66 5.62
CA LEU A 9 -49.73 43.38 6.00
C LEU A 9 -50.25 44.08 4.74
N PRO A 10 -51.51 43.94 4.31
CA PRO A 10 -52.05 44.81 3.27
C PRO A 10 -52.66 46.07 3.90
N LEU A 11 -52.25 47.20 3.35
CA LEU A 11 -52.71 48.56 3.59
C LEU A 11 -54.13 48.71 3.01
N VAL A 12 -55.12 49.07 3.84
CA VAL A 12 -56.50 49.35 3.42
C VAL A 12 -56.59 50.79 2.92
N LEU A 13 -56.97 50.96 1.65
CA LEU A 13 -57.40 52.24 1.07
C LEU A 13 -58.92 52.36 1.25
N VAL A 14 -59.38 53.37 2.00
CA VAL A 14 -60.81 53.64 2.23
C VAL A 14 -61.32 54.61 1.17
N ILE A 15 -62.30 54.17 0.37
CA ILE A 15 -63.20 55.03 -0.44
C ILE A 15 -64.62 54.72 0.06
N PRO A 16 -65.48 55.72 0.36
CA PRO A 16 -66.80 55.47 0.90
C PRO A 16 -67.77 55.11 -0.22
N MET A 17 -68.25 53.86 -0.23
CA MET A 17 -69.39 53.43 -1.04
C MET A 17 -70.53 53.04 -0.09
N LEU A 18 -71.72 53.53 -0.42
CA LEU A 18 -72.92 53.51 0.41
C LEU A 18 -73.23 52.13 1.00
N ALA A 19 -73.69 52.15 2.25
CA ALA A 19 -74.23 51.00 2.97
C ALA A 19 -75.42 50.39 2.22
N LEU A 20 -75.23 49.21 1.65
CA LEU A 20 -76.24 48.18 1.50
C LEU A 20 -75.88 47.08 2.49
N SER A 21 -76.80 46.74 3.38
CA SER A 21 -76.70 45.58 4.26
C SER A 21 -76.41 44.31 3.43
N PRO A 22 -75.40 43.48 3.75
CA PRO A 22 -75.29 42.18 3.12
C PRO A 22 -76.49 41.35 3.59
N GLU A 23 -77.36 40.97 2.65
CA GLU A 23 -78.24 39.84 2.86
C GLU A 23 -77.36 38.63 3.18
N VAL A 24 -77.57 38.02 4.36
CA VAL A 24 -77.03 36.71 4.67
C VAL A 24 -77.73 35.74 3.73
N CYS A 25 -77.03 35.28 2.70
CA CYS A 25 -77.51 34.18 1.88
C CYS A 25 -77.44 32.91 2.75
N GLU A 26 -78.56 32.52 3.37
CA GLU A 26 -78.66 31.22 4.05
C GLU A 26 -78.61 30.12 2.99
N GLY A 27 -77.50 29.36 2.94
CA GLY A 27 -77.40 28.23 2.03
C GLY A 27 -78.28 27.06 2.46
N LEU A 28 -78.61 26.15 1.53
CA LEU A 28 -79.61 25.12 1.75
C LEU A 28 -79.11 24.04 2.72
N THR A 29 -79.86 23.80 3.80
CA THR A 29 -79.71 22.61 4.65
C THR A 29 -80.86 21.64 4.39
N THR A 30 -80.55 20.44 3.88
CA THR A 30 -81.52 19.36 3.64
C THR A 30 -81.16 18.12 4.45
N THR A 31 -82.13 17.24 4.71
CA THR A 31 -81.94 16.02 5.52
C THR A 31 -82.46 14.78 4.80
N VAL A 32 -81.61 13.77 4.64
CA VAL A 32 -81.97 12.44 4.15
C VAL A 32 -82.64 11.66 5.26
N ILE A 33 -83.86 11.18 5.03
CA ILE A 33 -84.72 10.55 6.06
C ILE A 33 -85.20 9.14 5.69
N ASN A 34 -84.84 8.63 4.52
CA ASN A 34 -85.17 7.26 4.10
C ASN A 34 -84.06 6.64 3.24
N THR A 35 -84.11 5.32 3.06
CA THR A 35 -83.16 4.54 2.26
C THR A 35 -83.57 4.36 0.80
N ASN A 36 -84.60 5.07 0.33
CA ASN A 36 -85.07 4.91 -1.04
C ASN A 36 -84.02 5.43 -2.04
N ASP A 37 -83.89 4.77 -3.19
CA ASP A 37 -83.02 5.19 -4.29
C ASP A 37 -83.39 6.59 -4.84
N ASN A 38 -84.67 6.94 -4.84
CA ASN A 38 -85.18 8.22 -5.35
C ASN A 38 -86.45 8.69 -4.61
N GLY A 39 -86.89 9.92 -4.91
CA GLY A 39 -88.08 10.53 -4.33
C GLY A 39 -87.80 11.38 -3.08
N ALA A 40 -88.82 12.03 -2.54
CA ALA A 40 -88.69 12.95 -1.41
C ALA A 40 -88.02 12.28 -0.19
N GLY A 41 -87.07 12.99 0.44
CA GLY A 41 -86.32 12.51 1.60
C GLY A 41 -85.19 11.52 1.30
N SER A 42 -84.94 11.18 0.02
CA SER A 42 -83.78 10.37 -0.41
C SER A 42 -82.50 11.20 -0.58
N LEU A 43 -81.33 10.56 -0.54
CA LEU A 43 -80.05 11.21 -0.85
C LEU A 43 -80.02 11.79 -2.27
N ARG A 44 -80.61 11.07 -3.24
CA ARG A 44 -80.70 11.54 -4.62
C ARG A 44 -81.45 12.87 -4.73
N GLN A 45 -82.59 13.00 -4.05
CA GLN A 45 -83.35 14.25 -4.04
C GLN A 45 -82.56 15.36 -3.35
N ALA A 46 -81.90 15.07 -2.22
CA ALA A 46 -81.05 16.04 -1.54
C ALA A 46 -79.92 16.58 -2.43
N ILE A 47 -79.29 15.73 -3.24
CA ILE A 47 -78.27 16.15 -4.22
C ILE A 47 -78.89 17.03 -5.32
N TYR A 48 -80.10 16.73 -5.80
CA TYR A 48 -80.78 17.62 -6.76
C TYR A 48 -81.07 19.00 -6.15
N ASP A 49 -81.57 19.06 -4.92
CA ASP A 49 -81.95 20.31 -4.26
C ASP A 49 -80.71 21.21 -4.06
N ILE A 50 -79.60 20.66 -3.55
CA ILE A 50 -78.36 21.42 -3.35
C ILE A 50 -77.71 21.84 -4.67
N ASN A 51 -77.86 21.06 -5.74
CA ASN A 51 -77.34 21.43 -7.07
C ASN A 51 -78.03 22.66 -7.67
N THR A 52 -79.23 22.98 -7.20
CA THR A 52 -80.01 24.17 -7.60
C THR A 52 -79.95 25.33 -6.59
N SER A 53 -79.21 25.17 -5.50
CA SER A 53 -79.16 26.12 -4.38
C SER A 53 -77.82 26.84 -4.26
N ALA A 54 -77.85 28.10 -3.80
CA ALA A 54 -76.64 28.88 -3.54
C ALA A 54 -75.91 28.35 -2.29
N PRO A 55 -74.57 28.22 -2.32
CA PRO A 55 -73.79 27.77 -1.17
C PRO A 55 -73.77 28.82 -0.03
N PRO A 56 -73.50 28.42 1.22
CA PRO A 56 -73.02 27.10 1.67
C PRO A 56 -74.14 26.08 1.90
N ASN A 57 -74.08 24.93 1.22
CA ASN A 57 -75.09 23.88 1.36
C ASN A 57 -74.68 22.80 2.38
N THR A 58 -75.65 22.16 3.03
CA THR A 58 -75.44 21.01 3.93
C THR A 58 -76.47 19.91 3.69
N VAL A 59 -76.03 18.65 3.61
CA VAL A 59 -76.88 17.44 3.56
C VAL A 59 -76.63 16.63 4.83
N ASN A 60 -77.63 16.63 5.73
CA ASN A 60 -77.63 15.82 6.94
C ASN A 60 -78.36 14.49 6.71
N PHE A 61 -78.21 13.55 7.65
CA PHE A 61 -78.86 12.24 7.65
C PHE A 61 -79.60 12.03 8.98
N ASN A 62 -80.86 11.57 8.88
CA ASN A 62 -81.67 11.16 10.02
C ASN A 62 -82.65 10.05 9.56
N ILE A 63 -82.08 8.96 9.06
CA ILE A 63 -82.82 7.80 8.56
C ILE A 63 -83.24 6.96 9.78
N PRO A 64 -84.56 6.70 9.99
CA PRO A 64 -85.03 5.82 11.05
C PRO A 64 -84.64 4.36 10.78
N GLY A 65 -84.21 3.63 11.81
CA GLY A 65 -83.92 2.19 11.72
C GLY A 65 -82.67 1.78 12.50
N ALA A 66 -82.39 0.47 12.51
CA ALA A 66 -81.14 -0.06 13.03
C ALA A 66 -80.08 -0.13 11.91
N PRO A 67 -78.81 0.19 12.17
CA PRO A 67 -77.74 0.08 11.18
C PRO A 67 -77.42 -1.39 10.84
N PRO A 68 -76.82 -1.68 9.66
CA PRO A 68 -76.45 -0.72 8.61
C PRO A 68 -77.67 -0.15 7.86
N LEU A 69 -77.64 1.16 7.61
CA LEU A 69 -78.70 1.88 6.89
C LEU A 69 -78.34 1.93 5.40
N VAL A 70 -78.80 0.93 4.64
CA VAL A 70 -78.39 0.72 3.25
C VAL A 70 -79.28 1.44 2.26
N ILE A 71 -78.71 2.40 1.53
CA ILE A 71 -79.30 3.03 0.34
C ILE A 71 -78.86 2.20 -0.87
N ALA A 72 -79.71 1.26 -1.27
CA ALA A 72 -79.47 0.42 -2.45
C ALA A 72 -79.78 1.20 -3.73
N LEU A 73 -78.75 1.48 -4.52
CA LEU A 73 -78.88 2.32 -5.72
C LEU A 73 -79.28 1.49 -6.94
N THR A 74 -80.29 1.94 -7.67
CA THR A 74 -80.72 1.29 -8.93
C THR A 74 -80.22 2.02 -10.17
N SER A 75 -79.71 3.25 -9.99
CA SER A 75 -79.09 4.08 -11.02
C SER A 75 -78.01 4.98 -10.40
N ALA A 76 -77.08 5.50 -11.22
CA ALA A 76 -76.01 6.39 -10.72
C ALA A 76 -76.57 7.62 -9.99
N LEU A 77 -75.95 8.00 -8.87
CA LEU A 77 -76.28 9.24 -8.18
C LEU A 77 -75.95 10.45 -9.08
N PRO A 78 -76.70 11.57 -8.98
CA PRO A 78 -76.38 12.79 -9.72
C PRO A 78 -75.01 13.34 -9.31
N ASN A 79 -74.30 13.97 -10.25
CA ASN A 79 -73.07 14.69 -9.95
C ASN A 79 -73.30 15.78 -8.88
N VAL A 80 -72.34 16.02 -8.00
CA VAL A 80 -72.40 17.11 -7.03
C VAL A 80 -71.80 18.37 -7.67
N LEU A 81 -72.65 19.35 -7.97
CA LEU A 81 -72.34 20.53 -8.79
C LEU A 81 -72.16 21.82 -7.99
N GLN A 82 -72.42 21.81 -6.68
CA GLN A 82 -72.29 22.97 -5.79
C GLN A 82 -71.46 22.63 -4.55
N SER A 83 -70.84 23.64 -3.94
CA SER A 83 -70.15 23.48 -2.66
C SER A 83 -71.13 23.02 -1.57
N VAL A 84 -70.80 21.91 -0.91
CA VAL A 84 -71.71 21.26 0.05
C VAL A 84 -70.93 20.44 1.09
N LEU A 85 -71.42 20.42 2.32
CA LEU A 85 -71.08 19.40 3.30
C LEU A 85 -72.11 18.26 3.23
N ILE A 86 -71.69 17.07 2.78
CA ILE A 86 -72.47 15.83 2.87
C ILE A 86 -72.03 15.12 4.14
N ASP A 87 -72.84 15.24 5.21
CA ASP A 87 -72.49 14.80 6.56
C ASP A 87 -73.24 13.54 6.98
N GLY A 88 -72.75 12.38 6.56
CA GLY A 88 -73.22 11.08 7.06
C GLY A 88 -72.97 10.88 8.57
N ALA A 89 -72.05 11.63 9.17
CA ALA A 89 -71.81 11.58 10.62
C ALA A 89 -72.92 12.27 11.43
N SER A 90 -73.79 13.05 10.77
CA SER A 90 -75.00 13.60 11.40
C SER A 90 -76.08 12.55 11.70
N GLN A 91 -75.98 11.34 11.11
CA GLN A 91 -76.90 10.24 11.37
C GLN A 91 -76.91 9.86 12.86
N PRO A 92 -78.08 9.89 13.53
CA PRO A 92 -78.19 9.45 14.92
C PRO A 92 -77.64 8.04 15.14
N GLY A 93 -76.83 7.90 16.19
CA GLY A 93 -76.12 6.67 16.53
C GLY A 93 -74.69 6.59 15.99
N TYR A 94 -74.24 7.54 15.17
CA TYR A 94 -72.86 7.59 14.68
C TYR A 94 -71.87 7.73 15.85
N GLY A 95 -71.03 6.71 16.04
CA GLY A 95 -70.01 6.63 17.09
C GLY A 95 -68.58 6.63 16.55
N GLY A 96 -68.37 7.18 15.35
CA GLY A 96 -67.07 7.14 14.63
C GLY A 96 -66.96 6.05 13.56
N ILE A 97 -67.95 5.15 13.47
CA ILE A 97 -68.09 4.17 12.38
C ILE A 97 -69.27 4.62 11.50
N PRO A 98 -69.08 4.78 10.18
CA PRO A 98 -70.16 5.12 9.25
C PRO A 98 -71.33 4.14 9.34
N LEU A 99 -72.55 4.68 9.47
CA LEU A 99 -73.78 3.88 9.58
C LEU A 99 -74.58 3.82 8.28
N VAL A 100 -74.37 4.79 7.39
CA VAL A 100 -75.11 4.93 6.12
C VAL A 100 -74.28 4.33 4.99
N TRP A 101 -74.86 3.37 4.27
CA TRP A 101 -74.23 2.66 3.18
C TRP A 101 -74.81 3.09 1.84
N LEU A 102 -73.94 3.43 0.90
CA LEU A 102 -74.25 3.57 -0.52
C LEU A 102 -73.83 2.25 -1.19
N ASP A 103 -74.81 1.46 -1.60
CA ASP A 103 -74.58 0.15 -2.23
C ASP A 103 -74.78 0.26 -3.75
N GLY A 104 -73.68 0.07 -4.49
CA GLY A 104 -73.62 0.10 -5.94
C GLY A 104 -73.64 -1.27 -6.61
N SER A 105 -73.84 -2.37 -5.87
CA SER A 105 -73.61 -3.76 -6.33
C SER A 105 -74.42 -4.20 -7.56
N VAL A 106 -75.55 -3.55 -7.84
CA VAL A 106 -76.40 -3.85 -9.01
C VAL A 106 -76.15 -2.91 -10.20
N LEU A 107 -75.29 -1.90 -10.06
CA LEU A 107 -74.94 -0.98 -11.13
C LEU A 107 -73.93 -1.61 -12.10
N SER A 108 -73.93 -1.16 -13.34
CA SER A 108 -72.93 -1.55 -14.35
C SER A 108 -71.85 -0.48 -14.54
N PHE A 109 -70.68 -0.86 -15.06
CA PHE A 109 -69.66 0.10 -15.48
C PHE A 109 -70.24 1.11 -16.50
N PRO A 110 -69.87 2.42 -16.47
CA PRO A 110 -68.80 3.08 -15.71
C PRO A 110 -69.25 3.79 -14.43
N ASN A 111 -70.38 3.39 -13.83
CA ASN A 111 -70.99 4.15 -12.73
C ASN A 111 -70.07 4.22 -11.49
N VAL A 112 -69.90 5.44 -10.96
CA VAL A 112 -69.14 5.75 -9.73
C VAL A 112 -70.08 6.01 -8.56
N GLY A 113 -69.58 5.90 -7.32
CA GLY A 113 -70.38 6.15 -6.12
C GLY A 113 -70.78 7.61 -5.94
N LEU A 114 -69.78 8.49 -5.81
CA LEU A 114 -70.00 9.94 -5.78
C LEU A 114 -69.04 10.63 -6.74
N ASN A 115 -69.57 11.52 -7.59
CA ASN A 115 -68.76 12.34 -8.48
C ASN A 115 -68.83 13.82 -8.05
N LEU A 116 -67.71 14.33 -7.57
CA LEU A 116 -67.56 15.67 -7.03
C LEU A 116 -67.09 16.61 -8.14
N VAL A 117 -68.00 17.39 -8.73
CA VAL A 117 -67.75 18.22 -9.92
C VAL A 117 -67.69 19.72 -9.59
N ALA A 118 -67.73 20.08 -8.32
CA ALA A 118 -67.48 21.44 -7.81
C ALA A 118 -66.34 21.45 -6.77
N SER A 119 -65.91 22.64 -6.38
CA SER A 119 -64.92 22.85 -5.31
C SER A 119 -65.60 23.01 -3.95
N ASN A 120 -64.85 22.80 -2.87
CA ASN A 120 -65.30 22.93 -1.49
C ASN A 120 -66.45 21.98 -1.14
N ILE A 121 -66.43 20.77 -1.68
CA ILE A 121 -67.29 19.67 -1.25
C ILE A 121 -66.58 18.90 -0.15
N THR A 122 -67.28 18.67 0.96
CA THR A 122 -66.84 17.75 2.01
C THR A 122 -67.78 16.56 2.07
N VAL A 123 -67.25 15.35 1.93
CA VAL A 123 -67.99 14.10 2.13
C VAL A 123 -67.46 13.44 3.39
N ARG A 124 -68.34 13.17 4.36
CA ARG A 124 -67.95 12.49 5.59
C ARG A 124 -68.95 11.48 6.11
N GLY A 125 -68.45 10.45 6.81
CA GLY A 125 -69.28 9.52 7.59
C GLY A 125 -70.14 8.56 6.77
N LEU A 126 -69.75 8.24 5.53
CA LEU A 126 -70.48 7.32 4.64
C LEU A 126 -69.67 6.05 4.36
N VAL A 127 -70.38 4.93 4.13
CA VAL A 127 -69.83 3.75 3.45
C VAL A 127 -70.18 3.84 1.97
N VAL A 128 -69.19 3.68 1.09
CA VAL A 128 -69.32 3.66 -0.37
C VAL A 128 -68.83 2.28 -0.83
N ASP A 129 -69.75 1.39 -1.17
CA ASP A 129 -69.50 -0.04 -1.35
C ASP A 129 -69.94 -0.56 -2.73
N GLN A 130 -69.13 -1.45 -3.31
CA GLN A 130 -69.45 -2.26 -4.49
C GLN A 130 -69.86 -1.48 -5.75
N PHE A 131 -69.32 -0.28 -5.99
CA PHE A 131 -69.53 0.41 -7.25
C PHE A 131 -68.70 -0.25 -8.37
N PRO A 132 -69.22 -0.41 -9.60
CA PRO A 132 -68.54 -1.11 -10.69
C PRO A 132 -67.33 -0.34 -11.26
N ASN A 133 -67.15 0.93 -10.90
CA ASN A 133 -65.99 1.75 -11.24
C ASN A 133 -65.39 2.36 -9.96
N HIS A 134 -65.12 3.66 -9.91
CA HIS A 134 -64.56 4.31 -8.72
C HIS A 134 -65.59 4.47 -7.59
N GLY A 135 -65.16 4.34 -6.34
CA GLY A 135 -66.00 4.67 -5.19
C GLY A 135 -66.33 6.16 -5.14
N ILE A 136 -65.31 7.01 -5.06
CA ILE A 136 -65.46 8.47 -5.11
C ILE A 136 -64.54 9.06 -6.18
N GLN A 137 -65.09 9.88 -7.05
CA GLN A 137 -64.35 10.63 -8.06
C GLN A 137 -64.33 12.13 -7.76
N ILE A 138 -63.14 12.72 -7.73
CA ILE A 138 -62.92 14.14 -7.49
C ILE A 138 -62.50 14.81 -8.81
N SER A 139 -63.39 15.66 -9.33
CA SER A 139 -63.26 16.27 -10.66
C SER A 139 -62.98 17.79 -10.62
N ARG A 140 -62.87 18.41 -9.43
CA ARG A 140 -62.50 19.83 -9.21
C ARG A 140 -61.68 20.01 -7.94
N ASP A 141 -60.97 21.14 -7.84
CA ASP A 141 -60.04 21.47 -6.73
C ASP A 141 -60.71 21.57 -5.36
N SER A 142 -59.92 21.47 -4.28
CA SER A 142 -60.33 21.85 -2.91
C SER A 142 -61.50 21.05 -2.33
N ASN A 143 -61.44 19.72 -2.43
CA ASN A 143 -62.48 18.82 -1.90
C ASN A 143 -61.93 17.98 -0.73
N THR A 144 -62.80 17.62 0.21
CA THR A 144 -62.43 16.83 1.40
C THR A 144 -63.24 15.53 1.45
N VAL A 145 -62.56 14.41 1.65
CA VAL A 145 -63.20 13.11 1.95
C VAL A 145 -62.63 12.64 3.28
N GLU A 146 -63.46 12.55 4.33
CA GLU A 146 -63.00 12.16 5.67
C GLU A 146 -63.98 11.21 6.36
N ALA A 147 -63.50 10.39 7.29
CA ALA A 147 -64.35 9.49 8.09
C ALA A 147 -65.23 8.53 7.25
N CYS A 148 -64.85 8.23 6.01
CA CYS A 148 -65.60 7.38 5.08
C CYS A 148 -65.00 5.99 4.95
N TYR A 149 -65.83 4.98 4.69
CA TYR A 149 -65.38 3.63 4.32
C TYR A 149 -65.63 3.45 2.82
N VAL A 150 -64.58 3.45 2.01
CA VAL A 150 -64.65 3.33 0.54
C VAL A 150 -64.11 1.96 0.15
N ILE A 151 -65.02 1.01 -0.06
CA ILE A 151 -64.69 -0.42 -0.07
C ILE A 151 -65.26 -1.19 -1.26
N ASN A 152 -64.58 -2.28 -1.65
CA ASN A 152 -65.03 -3.24 -2.67
C ASN A 152 -65.40 -2.68 -4.06
N ASN A 153 -64.84 -1.54 -4.48
CA ASN A 153 -65.19 -0.93 -5.76
C ASN A 153 -64.42 -1.58 -6.94
N GLY A 154 -64.99 -1.57 -8.14
CA GLY A 154 -64.50 -2.23 -9.36
C GLY A 154 -63.32 -1.53 -10.04
N ALA A 155 -62.93 -0.35 -9.59
CA ALA A 155 -61.71 0.35 -9.98
C ALA A 155 -61.04 0.95 -8.73
N ASN A 156 -60.52 2.19 -8.79
CA ASN A 156 -59.92 2.86 -7.64
C ASN A 156 -60.95 3.19 -6.54
N GLY A 157 -60.55 3.11 -5.27
CA GLY A 157 -61.41 3.57 -4.17
C GLY A 157 -61.74 5.06 -4.31
N ILE A 158 -60.69 5.90 -4.32
CA ILE A 158 -60.81 7.34 -4.56
C ILE A 158 -59.95 7.73 -5.77
N GLN A 159 -60.57 8.32 -6.79
CA GLN A 159 -59.89 8.86 -7.97
C GLN A 159 -59.88 10.39 -7.92
N SER A 160 -58.72 11.01 -8.09
CA SER A 160 -58.58 12.46 -8.24
C SER A 160 -57.90 12.83 -9.56
N TYR A 161 -58.36 13.92 -10.16
CA TYR A 161 -57.80 14.53 -11.36
C TYR A 161 -57.26 15.96 -11.12
N MET A 162 -57.39 16.48 -9.90
CA MET A 162 -57.35 17.91 -9.59
C MET A 162 -56.54 18.18 -8.30
N SER A 163 -56.43 19.44 -7.90
CA SER A 163 -55.48 19.90 -6.88
C SER A 163 -56.12 20.24 -5.52
N TYR A 164 -55.28 20.37 -4.49
CA TYR A 164 -55.66 20.89 -3.17
C TYR A 164 -56.74 20.10 -2.42
N HIS A 165 -56.90 18.80 -2.70
CA HIS A 165 -57.83 17.96 -1.95
C HIS A 165 -57.25 17.49 -0.62
N MET A 166 -58.14 17.18 0.32
CA MET A 166 -57.80 16.51 1.58
C MET A 166 -58.51 15.17 1.65
N ILE A 167 -57.75 14.08 1.61
CA ILE A 167 -58.27 12.73 1.79
C ILE A 167 -57.85 12.25 3.18
N GLY A 168 -58.81 12.25 4.10
CA GLY A 168 -58.68 11.91 5.50
C GLY A 168 -58.47 13.14 6.37
N GLY A 169 -57.59 13.05 7.35
CA GLY A 169 -57.20 14.21 8.16
C GLY A 169 -56.24 13.91 9.30
N THR A 170 -55.91 14.95 10.07
CA THR A 170 -54.93 14.88 11.16
C THR A 170 -55.51 14.34 12.48
N ASN A 171 -56.84 14.18 12.55
CA ASN A 171 -57.54 13.60 13.69
C ASN A 171 -57.97 12.16 13.38
N ALA A 172 -57.93 11.28 14.39
CA ALA A 172 -58.37 9.89 14.21
C ALA A 172 -59.84 9.78 13.77
N SER A 173 -60.67 10.78 14.08
CA SER A 173 -62.07 10.89 13.65
C SER A 173 -62.25 11.18 12.15
N SER A 174 -61.22 11.66 11.45
CA SER A 174 -61.24 11.95 10.01
C SER A 174 -60.77 10.76 9.16
N ARG A 175 -60.43 9.63 9.78
CA ARG A 175 -59.83 8.47 9.11
C ARG A 175 -60.77 7.84 8.10
N ASN A 176 -60.31 7.72 6.86
CA ASN A 176 -60.96 6.85 5.89
C ASN A 176 -60.43 5.41 5.96
N PHE A 177 -61.29 4.45 5.67
CA PHE A 177 -60.91 3.07 5.33
C PHE A 177 -61.08 2.88 3.83
N ILE A 178 -60.01 2.53 3.14
CA ILE A 178 -60.00 2.44 1.67
C ILE A 178 -59.38 1.10 1.26
N SER A 179 -60.25 0.11 1.02
CA SER A 179 -59.85 -1.30 1.04
C SER A 179 -60.72 -2.17 0.13
N GLY A 180 -60.20 -3.29 -0.38
CA GLY A 180 -60.98 -4.22 -1.20
C GLY A 180 -61.27 -3.74 -2.62
N ASN A 181 -60.73 -2.59 -3.04
CA ASN A 181 -60.97 -2.06 -4.38
C ASN A 181 -60.16 -2.84 -5.42
N ALA A 182 -60.68 -3.03 -6.63
CA ALA A 182 -60.07 -3.90 -7.64
C ALA A 182 -58.76 -3.33 -8.24
N GLN A 183 -58.58 -2.01 -8.17
CA GLN A 183 -57.34 -1.32 -8.55
C GLN A 183 -56.71 -0.66 -7.31
N ASP A 184 -56.41 0.63 -7.35
CA ASP A 184 -55.71 1.33 -6.29
C ASP A 184 -56.67 1.76 -5.16
N GLY A 185 -56.15 1.92 -3.94
CA GLY A 185 -56.90 2.56 -2.87
C GLY A 185 -57.22 4.02 -3.22
N ILE A 186 -56.16 4.82 -3.41
CA ILE A 186 -56.25 6.21 -3.85
C ILE A 186 -55.39 6.40 -5.09
N ALA A 187 -55.96 6.99 -6.14
CA ALA A 187 -55.22 7.36 -7.36
C ALA A 187 -55.31 8.87 -7.61
N ILE A 188 -54.15 9.51 -7.80
CA ILE A 188 -54.01 10.91 -8.22
C ILE A 188 -53.45 10.93 -9.64
N GLN A 189 -54.26 11.35 -10.61
CA GLN A 189 -53.85 11.45 -12.00
C GLN A 189 -53.58 12.91 -12.39
N GLY A 190 -52.32 13.21 -12.67
CA GLY A 190 -51.80 14.52 -13.06
C GLY A 190 -52.05 14.91 -14.52
N VAL A 191 -52.92 14.18 -15.25
CA VAL A 191 -53.27 14.51 -16.65
C VAL A 191 -53.78 15.96 -16.79
N PHE A 192 -54.33 16.54 -15.71
CA PHE A 192 -54.80 17.93 -15.65
C PHE A 192 -53.98 18.82 -14.71
N GLY A 193 -52.74 18.45 -14.37
CA GLY A 193 -51.88 19.24 -13.47
C GLY A 193 -52.24 19.12 -11.99
N ALA A 194 -52.79 17.97 -11.56
CA ALA A 194 -53.08 17.69 -10.17
C ALA A 194 -51.83 17.90 -9.29
N SER A 195 -51.98 18.67 -8.22
CA SER A 195 -50.91 18.94 -7.27
C SER A 195 -51.45 19.26 -5.87
N ASN A 196 -50.57 19.27 -4.88
CA ASN A 196 -50.90 19.72 -3.53
C ASN A 196 -52.06 18.93 -2.87
N VAL A 197 -52.29 17.68 -3.27
CA VAL A 197 -53.25 16.79 -2.59
C VAL A 197 -52.63 16.30 -1.29
N VAL A 198 -53.40 16.38 -0.20
CA VAL A 198 -53.01 15.88 1.12
C VAL A 198 -53.75 14.59 1.42
N ILE A 199 -53.02 13.50 1.56
CA ILE A 199 -53.55 12.20 2.00
C ILE A 199 -53.06 11.98 3.41
N SER A 200 -53.95 12.04 4.42
CA SER A 200 -53.54 11.94 5.82
C SER A 200 -54.46 11.08 6.67
N GLY A 201 -53.88 10.30 7.58
CA GLY A 201 -54.64 9.58 8.61
C GLY A 201 -55.52 8.40 8.18
N ASN A 202 -55.45 7.99 6.91
CA ASN A 202 -56.22 6.88 6.35
C ASN A 202 -55.65 5.50 6.71
N TYR A 203 -56.51 4.50 6.72
CA TYR A 203 -56.15 3.08 6.68
C TYR A 203 -56.48 2.53 5.30
N ILE A 204 -55.46 2.05 4.58
CA ILE A 204 -55.56 1.66 3.18
C ILE A 204 -55.12 0.21 3.03
N GLY A 205 -56.04 -0.65 2.59
CA GLY A 205 -55.85 -2.11 2.44
C GLY A 205 -56.10 -2.94 3.71
N LEU A 206 -56.58 -2.29 4.79
CA LEU A 206 -56.93 -2.92 6.07
C LEU A 206 -58.42 -3.24 6.15
N ASN A 207 -58.78 -4.33 6.83
CA ASN A 207 -60.18 -4.65 7.09
C ASN A 207 -60.76 -3.71 8.18
N PRO A 208 -61.85 -2.96 7.89
CA PRO A 208 -62.48 -2.06 8.85
C PRO A 208 -63.15 -2.76 10.05
N THR A 209 -63.40 -4.07 9.98
CA THR A 209 -64.11 -4.84 11.02
C THR A 209 -63.19 -5.57 12.00
N ASN A 210 -61.91 -5.77 11.63
CA ASN A 210 -60.90 -6.37 12.51
C ASN A 210 -59.50 -5.89 12.11
N LEU A 211 -58.86 -5.12 12.99
CA LEU A 211 -57.54 -4.50 12.75
C LEU A 211 -56.35 -5.39 13.12
N LEU A 212 -56.58 -6.67 13.39
CA LEU A 212 -55.54 -7.67 13.69
C LEU A 212 -54.87 -8.22 12.42
N VAL A 213 -53.66 -8.77 12.57
CA VAL A 213 -52.73 -9.23 11.51
C VAL A 213 -53.32 -10.19 10.47
N ALA A 214 -54.41 -10.88 10.78
CA ALA A 214 -55.00 -11.91 9.92
C ALA A 214 -56.07 -11.39 8.95
N ASP A 215 -56.63 -10.20 9.17
CA ASP A 215 -57.75 -9.67 8.38
C ASP A 215 -57.30 -8.52 7.48
N ARG A 216 -56.56 -8.84 6.41
CA ARG A 216 -56.28 -7.90 5.32
C ARG A 216 -57.48 -7.79 4.37
N MET A 217 -57.75 -6.59 3.88
CA MET A 217 -58.76 -6.34 2.84
C MET A 217 -58.07 -5.64 1.66
N PRO A 218 -57.28 -6.39 0.87
CA PRO A 218 -56.34 -5.84 -0.09
C PRO A 218 -57.04 -4.97 -1.15
N ASN A 219 -56.43 -3.84 -1.52
CA ASN A 219 -56.68 -3.27 -2.84
C ASN A 219 -55.89 -4.10 -3.88
N GLY A 220 -56.48 -4.32 -5.05
CA GLY A 220 -55.95 -5.18 -6.11
C GLY A 220 -54.72 -4.61 -6.84
N GLY A 221 -54.51 -3.30 -6.75
CA GLY A 221 -53.31 -2.59 -7.20
C GLY A 221 -52.53 -2.00 -6.03
N HIS A 222 -52.22 -0.70 -6.11
CA HIS A 222 -51.46 0.03 -5.11
C HIS A 222 -52.32 0.53 -3.95
N GLY A 223 -51.70 0.78 -2.79
CA GLY A 223 -52.40 1.54 -1.73
C GLY A 223 -52.67 2.98 -2.19
N ILE A 224 -51.61 3.68 -2.60
CA ILE A 224 -51.67 5.03 -3.16
C ILE A 224 -50.88 5.06 -4.47
N TYR A 225 -51.51 5.48 -5.57
CA TYR A 225 -50.88 5.69 -6.86
C TYR A 225 -50.89 7.18 -7.24
N VAL A 226 -49.71 7.74 -7.51
CA VAL A 226 -49.53 9.13 -7.95
C VAL A 226 -48.89 9.11 -9.33
N GLU A 227 -49.63 9.55 -10.34
CA GLU A 227 -49.17 9.55 -11.73
C GLU A 227 -49.07 10.98 -12.26
N ASN A 228 -47.85 11.42 -12.61
CA ASN A 228 -47.57 12.74 -13.17
C ASN A 228 -48.11 13.93 -12.35
N ALA A 229 -48.28 13.77 -11.04
CA ALA A 229 -48.82 14.78 -10.13
C ALA A 229 -47.78 15.24 -9.11
N ALA A 230 -47.66 16.55 -8.90
CA ALA A 230 -46.57 17.17 -8.14
C ALA A 230 -46.99 17.63 -6.73
N ASP A 231 -46.02 17.82 -5.83
CA ASP A 231 -46.19 18.47 -4.53
C ASP A 231 -47.26 17.84 -3.61
N ASN A 232 -47.60 16.56 -3.82
CA ASN A 232 -48.57 15.87 -2.98
C ASN A 232 -47.94 15.44 -1.66
N ARG A 233 -48.75 15.39 -0.60
CA ARG A 233 -48.32 15.14 0.77
C ARG A 233 -49.03 13.91 1.32
N ILE A 234 -48.29 12.83 1.50
CA ILE A 234 -48.75 11.56 2.07
C ILE A 234 -48.26 11.49 3.52
N LEU A 235 -49.15 11.82 4.46
CA LEU A 235 -48.79 12.20 5.83
C LEU A 235 -49.43 11.27 6.87
N GLY A 236 -48.59 10.55 7.62
CA GLY A 236 -48.98 9.97 8.89
C GLY A 236 -48.55 10.89 10.04
N SER A 237 -49.47 11.25 10.93
CA SER A 237 -49.14 12.07 12.09
C SER A 237 -50.07 11.69 13.24
N LEU A 238 -49.54 11.51 14.45
CA LEU A 238 -50.39 11.27 15.61
C LEU A 238 -51.29 12.49 15.90
N PRO A 239 -52.56 12.29 16.28
CA PRO A 239 -53.21 11.01 16.59
C PRO A 239 -53.74 10.19 15.39
N ALA A 240 -53.72 10.74 14.17
CA ALA A 240 -54.16 10.06 12.94
C ALA A 240 -53.00 9.36 12.22
N GLN A 241 -52.40 8.35 12.86
CA GLN A 241 -51.38 7.52 12.19
C GLN A 241 -51.95 6.95 10.89
N GLN A 242 -51.26 7.17 9.77
CA GLN A 242 -51.63 6.63 8.46
C GLN A 242 -50.99 5.24 8.29
N VAL A 243 -51.77 4.28 7.80
CA VAL A 243 -51.35 2.89 7.61
C VAL A 243 -51.71 2.45 6.19
N ILE A 244 -50.71 1.97 5.45
CA ILE A 244 -50.83 1.59 4.03
C ILE A 244 -50.25 0.19 3.89
N SER A 245 -51.11 -0.81 3.94
CA SER A 245 -50.71 -2.19 4.16
C SER A 245 -51.67 -3.17 3.52
N GLY A 246 -51.20 -4.39 3.25
CA GLY A 246 -52.04 -5.45 2.71
C GLY A 246 -52.42 -5.30 1.25
N ASN A 247 -51.90 -4.33 0.50
CA ASN A 247 -52.20 -4.15 -0.93
C ASN A 247 -51.44 -5.18 -1.77
N VAL A 248 -51.97 -5.54 -2.95
CA VAL A 248 -51.37 -6.60 -3.80
C VAL A 248 -50.05 -6.14 -4.40
N ASP A 249 -50.00 -4.92 -4.94
CA ASP A 249 -48.79 -4.32 -5.50
C ASP A 249 -48.12 -3.41 -4.46
N ASP A 250 -47.63 -2.24 -4.87
CA ASP A 250 -46.91 -1.31 -4.00
C ASP A 250 -47.82 -0.68 -2.93
N GLY A 251 -47.30 -0.44 -1.73
CA GLY A 251 -47.99 0.39 -0.75
C GLY A 251 -48.21 1.80 -1.30
N ILE A 252 -47.14 2.44 -1.78
CA ILE A 252 -47.18 3.73 -2.45
C ILE A 252 -46.38 3.66 -3.75
N ARG A 253 -46.95 4.10 -4.86
CA ARG A 253 -46.24 4.26 -6.14
C ARG A 253 -46.33 5.70 -6.65
N ILE A 254 -45.18 6.30 -6.94
CA ILE A 254 -45.06 7.62 -7.59
C ILE A 254 -44.42 7.43 -8.96
N ASN A 255 -45.14 7.82 -10.01
CA ASN A 255 -44.79 7.50 -11.39
C ASN A 255 -44.87 8.72 -12.31
N GLY A 256 -43.88 8.86 -13.18
CA GLY A 256 -43.88 9.81 -14.29
C GLY A 256 -43.11 11.10 -14.01
N THR A 257 -42.58 11.71 -15.07
CA THR A 257 -41.58 12.79 -14.98
C THR A 257 -42.10 14.07 -14.34
N ASN A 258 -43.42 14.25 -14.32
CA ASN A 258 -44.06 15.40 -13.68
C ASN A 258 -44.40 15.15 -12.21
N ALA A 259 -44.25 13.92 -11.71
CA ALA A 259 -44.55 13.57 -10.33
C ALA A 259 -43.41 13.99 -9.39
N THR A 260 -43.16 15.29 -9.29
CA THR A 260 -42.02 15.87 -8.55
C THR A 260 -42.46 16.50 -7.23
N GLY A 261 -41.54 16.67 -6.27
CA GLY A 261 -41.80 17.38 -5.03
C GLY A 261 -42.75 16.67 -4.05
N ASN A 262 -43.17 15.44 -4.34
CA ASN A 262 -44.05 14.68 -3.46
C ASN A 262 -43.32 14.26 -2.19
N ARG A 263 -44.04 14.27 -1.07
CA ARG A 263 -43.50 13.98 0.26
C ARG A 263 -44.28 12.85 0.93
N ILE A 264 -43.57 11.79 1.30
CA ILE A 264 -44.10 10.65 2.05
C ILE A 264 -43.50 10.69 3.44
N THR A 265 -44.26 11.03 4.48
CA THR A 265 -43.72 11.23 5.84
C THR A 265 -44.62 10.66 6.92
N GLY A 266 -44.02 10.04 7.94
CA GLY A 266 -44.69 9.61 9.16
C GLY A 266 -45.63 8.42 8.99
N ASN A 267 -45.54 7.64 7.90
CA ASN A 267 -46.47 6.56 7.58
C ASN A 267 -46.03 5.20 8.11
N HIS A 268 -46.98 4.31 8.39
CA HIS A 268 -46.74 2.88 8.59
C HIS A 268 -47.06 2.13 7.30
N ILE A 269 -46.08 1.45 6.71
CA ILE A 269 -46.19 0.84 5.39
C ILE A 269 -45.76 -0.61 5.47
N GLY A 270 -46.68 -1.53 5.14
CA GLY A 270 -46.46 -2.98 5.20
C GLY A 270 -46.56 -3.61 6.59
N THR A 271 -47.02 -2.82 7.58
CA THR A 271 -47.23 -3.27 8.97
C THR A 271 -48.69 -3.18 9.37
N ASP A 272 -49.07 -3.87 10.44
CA ASP A 272 -50.37 -3.70 11.07
C ASP A 272 -50.57 -2.28 11.62
N SER A 273 -51.78 -1.97 12.07
CA SER A 273 -52.10 -0.63 12.58
C SER A 273 -51.27 -0.21 13.80
N THR A 274 -50.69 -1.17 14.54
CA THR A 274 -49.79 -0.89 15.67
C THR A 274 -48.33 -0.69 15.25
N GLY A 275 -47.94 -1.05 14.02
CA GLY A 275 -46.57 -0.99 13.53
C GLY A 275 -45.64 -2.08 14.08
N ASN A 276 -46.20 -3.17 14.61
CA ASN A 276 -45.45 -4.22 15.32
C ASN A 276 -45.48 -5.58 14.63
N LEU A 277 -46.36 -5.79 13.66
CA LEU A 277 -46.53 -7.05 12.95
C LEU A 277 -46.60 -6.79 11.45
N ALA A 278 -46.13 -7.75 10.64
CA ALA A 278 -46.15 -7.62 9.19
C ALA A 278 -47.59 -7.72 8.64
N MET A 279 -47.93 -6.83 7.71
CA MET A 279 -49.14 -6.87 6.90
C MET A 279 -48.75 -6.42 5.49
N SER A 280 -48.15 -7.36 4.76
CA SER A 280 -47.36 -7.08 3.57
C SER A 280 -48.14 -6.37 2.46
N ASN A 281 -47.56 -5.30 1.92
CA ASN A 281 -47.76 -4.97 0.51
C ASN A 281 -46.82 -5.83 -0.36
N GLY A 282 -46.88 -5.70 -1.68
CA GLY A 282 -45.84 -6.14 -2.60
C GLY A 282 -44.51 -5.46 -2.28
N VAL A 283 -44.30 -4.22 -2.74
CA VAL A 283 -43.20 -3.33 -2.31
C VAL A 283 -43.74 -2.28 -1.36
N GLY A 284 -42.92 -1.76 -0.44
CA GLY A 284 -43.36 -0.67 0.43
C GLY A 284 -43.64 0.63 -0.34
N ILE A 285 -42.60 1.20 -0.95
CA ILE A 285 -42.67 2.44 -1.74
C ILE A 285 -41.90 2.27 -3.05
N VAL A 286 -42.46 2.69 -4.18
CA VAL A 286 -41.77 2.75 -5.47
C VAL A 286 -41.82 4.15 -6.06
N ILE A 287 -40.65 4.68 -6.44
CA ILE A 287 -40.49 5.91 -7.21
C ILE A 287 -39.96 5.54 -8.60
N PHE A 288 -40.73 5.83 -9.64
CA PHE A 288 -40.42 5.42 -11.01
C PHE A 288 -40.50 6.61 -11.97
N ASN A 289 -39.40 6.94 -12.65
CA ASN A 289 -39.33 8.09 -13.56
C ASN A 289 -39.79 9.42 -12.93
N ALA A 290 -39.65 9.60 -11.61
CA ALA A 290 -40.27 10.71 -10.87
C ALA A 290 -39.24 11.42 -9.95
N PRO A 291 -38.58 12.49 -10.42
CA PRO A 291 -37.47 13.09 -9.69
C PRO A 291 -37.90 14.02 -8.54
N TYR A 292 -36.95 14.41 -7.69
CA TYR A 292 -37.14 15.40 -6.61
C TYR A 292 -38.19 15.03 -5.55
N ASN A 293 -38.40 13.74 -5.30
CA ASN A 293 -39.32 13.26 -4.27
C ASN A 293 -38.62 13.01 -2.93
N VAL A 294 -39.37 13.03 -1.84
CA VAL A 294 -38.83 12.84 -0.48
C VAL A 294 -39.61 11.74 0.24
N ILE A 295 -38.88 10.75 0.74
CA ILE A 295 -39.36 9.69 1.61
C ILE A 295 -38.76 9.91 3.01
N GLY A 296 -39.59 10.40 3.93
CA GLY A 296 -39.26 10.68 5.31
C GLY A 296 -38.80 12.12 5.56
N GLY A 297 -38.09 12.34 6.67
CA GLY A 297 -37.65 13.67 7.07
C GLY A 297 -36.62 13.64 8.18
N THR A 298 -36.20 14.81 8.64
CA THR A 298 -35.18 14.95 9.69
C THR A 298 -35.78 14.88 11.10
N ASN A 299 -37.10 15.07 11.23
CA ASN A 299 -37.78 14.99 12.52
C ASN A 299 -38.30 13.58 12.77
N ALA A 300 -38.40 13.18 14.03
CA ALA A 300 -38.97 11.88 14.39
C ALA A 300 -40.44 11.74 13.93
N SER A 301 -41.19 12.84 13.81
CA SER A 301 -42.56 12.84 13.28
C SER A 301 -42.65 12.54 11.78
N ASP A 302 -41.57 12.77 11.04
CA ASP A 302 -41.56 12.58 9.58
C ASP A 302 -41.16 11.15 9.20
N ARG A 303 -40.71 10.35 10.17
CA ARG A 303 -40.18 9.01 9.99
C ARG A 303 -41.24 8.04 9.51
N ASN A 304 -41.05 7.46 8.33
CA ASN A 304 -41.84 6.31 7.93
C ASN A 304 -41.29 5.02 8.57
N VAL A 305 -42.19 4.08 8.83
CA VAL A 305 -41.90 2.69 9.18
C VAL A 305 -42.24 1.85 7.95
N ILE A 306 -41.23 1.32 7.27
CA ILE A 306 -41.35 0.65 5.97
C ILE A 306 -40.85 -0.79 6.13
N SER A 307 -41.76 -1.69 6.43
CA SER A 307 -41.41 -2.99 6.99
C SER A 307 -42.45 -4.05 6.65
N GLY A 308 -42.08 -5.34 6.68
CA GLY A 308 -43.03 -6.43 6.47
C GLY A 308 -43.54 -6.61 5.04
N ASN A 309 -42.93 -5.93 4.04
CA ASN A 309 -43.34 -6.05 2.64
C ASN A 309 -42.79 -7.33 2.00
N ALA A 310 -43.51 -7.87 1.01
CA ALA A 310 -43.14 -9.10 0.31
C ALA A 310 -41.94 -8.93 -0.66
N GLY A 311 -41.60 -7.68 -0.99
CA GLY A 311 -40.46 -7.26 -1.80
C GLY A 311 -39.50 -6.38 -1.00
N SER A 312 -39.04 -5.30 -1.62
CA SER A 312 -38.16 -4.32 -0.97
C SER A 312 -38.95 -3.33 -0.11
N GLY A 313 -38.28 -2.64 0.81
CA GLY A 313 -38.88 -1.52 1.53
C GLY A 313 -39.13 -0.33 0.59
N VAL A 314 -38.07 0.15 -0.05
CA VAL A 314 -38.12 1.28 -1.01
C VAL A 314 -37.41 0.89 -2.30
N GLU A 315 -38.02 1.21 -3.44
CA GLU A 315 -37.39 1.07 -4.76
C GLU A 315 -37.41 2.38 -5.55
N ILE A 316 -36.30 2.70 -6.20
CA ILE A 316 -36.08 3.92 -6.99
C ILE A 316 -35.57 3.51 -8.37
N TRP A 317 -36.34 3.82 -9.40
CA TRP A 317 -36.09 3.36 -10.76
C TRP A 317 -36.06 4.53 -11.75
N ASN A 318 -35.00 4.58 -12.57
CA ASN A 318 -34.88 5.52 -13.69
C ASN A 318 -35.20 6.97 -13.31
N THR A 319 -34.73 7.41 -12.15
CA THR A 319 -35.02 8.75 -11.62
C THR A 319 -33.84 9.32 -10.86
N HIS A 320 -33.92 10.60 -10.51
CA HIS A 320 -32.82 11.32 -9.89
C HIS A 320 -33.29 12.30 -8.81
N ASP A 321 -32.33 12.71 -7.97
CA ASP A 321 -32.54 13.69 -6.90
C ASP A 321 -33.69 13.33 -5.93
N THR A 322 -33.97 12.03 -5.75
CA THR A 322 -34.88 11.54 -4.70
C THR A 322 -34.13 11.37 -3.38
N GLU A 323 -34.75 11.81 -2.28
CA GLU A 323 -34.18 11.69 -0.93
C GLU A 323 -34.94 10.67 -0.09
N VAL A 324 -34.27 9.62 0.38
CA VAL A 324 -34.77 8.69 1.41
C VAL A 324 -34.09 9.04 2.73
N ARG A 325 -34.82 9.60 3.70
CA ARG A 325 -34.20 10.08 4.94
C ARG A 325 -34.99 9.82 6.23
N GLY A 326 -34.25 9.49 7.28
CA GLY A 326 -34.79 9.40 8.65
C GLY A 326 -35.80 8.28 8.89
N ASN A 327 -35.90 7.29 8.00
CA ASN A 327 -36.87 6.20 8.06
C ASN A 327 -36.38 5.01 8.91
N TYR A 328 -37.34 4.21 9.39
CA TYR A 328 -37.10 2.85 9.85
C TYR A 328 -37.50 1.87 8.75
N ILE A 329 -36.54 1.07 8.28
CA ILE A 329 -36.75 0.15 7.16
C ILE A 329 -36.38 -1.27 7.61
N GLY A 330 -37.40 -2.14 7.69
CA GLY A 330 -37.28 -3.52 8.18
C GLY A 330 -37.39 -3.68 9.70
N LEU A 331 -37.83 -2.66 10.42
CA LEU A 331 -37.98 -2.63 11.88
C LEU A 331 -39.41 -2.34 12.32
N ARG A 332 -39.71 -2.59 13.59
CA ARG A 332 -40.96 -2.13 14.25
C ARG A 332 -41.00 -0.61 14.35
N VAL A 333 -42.18 -0.06 14.60
CA VAL A 333 -42.38 1.38 14.89
C VAL A 333 -41.54 1.89 16.07
N SER A 334 -41.30 1.03 17.07
CA SER A 334 -40.43 1.36 18.20
C SER A 334 -38.97 1.57 17.80
N GLY A 335 -38.59 1.18 16.57
CA GLY A 335 -37.23 1.13 16.10
C GLY A 335 -36.44 -0.05 16.66
N SER A 336 -37.07 -0.95 17.43
CA SER A 336 -36.42 -2.14 18.01
C SER A 336 -37.07 -3.41 17.48
N GLY A 337 -36.26 -4.42 17.17
CA GLY A 337 -36.72 -5.68 16.61
C GLY A 337 -37.11 -5.60 15.12
N ALA A 338 -36.81 -6.68 14.40
CA ALA A 338 -37.05 -6.76 12.96
C ALA A 338 -38.51 -7.09 12.61
N ILE A 339 -39.01 -6.45 11.55
CA ILE A 339 -40.14 -6.89 10.75
C ILE A 339 -39.65 -6.86 9.30
N SER A 340 -39.10 -7.98 8.85
CA SER A 340 -38.33 -8.04 7.61
C SER A 340 -39.14 -7.64 6.39
N ASN A 341 -38.57 -6.77 5.54
CA ASN A 341 -38.93 -6.78 4.11
C ASN A 341 -38.21 -7.97 3.47
N ALA A 342 -38.90 -8.76 2.64
CA ALA A 342 -38.37 -10.04 2.19
C ALA A 342 -37.11 -9.93 1.30
N ARG A 343 -36.87 -8.77 0.68
CA ARG A 343 -35.67 -8.51 -0.13
C ARG A 343 -34.80 -7.42 0.49
N TYR A 344 -34.72 -6.26 -0.15
CA TYR A 344 -33.81 -5.18 0.20
C TYR A 344 -34.49 -4.14 1.09
N GLY A 345 -33.71 -3.41 1.87
CA GLY A 345 -34.23 -2.21 2.54
C GLY A 345 -34.52 -1.11 1.52
N VAL A 346 -33.48 -0.68 0.80
CA VAL A 346 -33.55 0.31 -0.29
C VAL A 346 -32.88 -0.25 -1.53
N TYR A 347 -33.55 -0.17 -2.68
CA TYR A 347 -33.03 -0.62 -3.97
C TYR A 347 -33.10 0.52 -4.99
N ILE A 348 -31.97 0.84 -5.62
CA ILE A 348 -31.85 1.89 -6.63
C ILE A 348 -31.37 1.24 -7.93
N ASP A 349 -32.07 1.45 -9.03
CA ASP A 349 -31.69 0.90 -10.33
C ASP A 349 -31.77 1.94 -11.44
N SER A 350 -30.64 2.08 -12.14
CA SER A 350 -30.46 2.99 -13.26
C SER A 350 -30.90 4.42 -12.93
N ALA A 351 -30.66 4.84 -11.69
CA ALA A 351 -31.19 6.06 -11.10
C ALA A 351 -30.05 6.87 -10.46
N PRO A 352 -29.65 8.02 -11.06
CA PRO A 352 -28.49 8.79 -10.59
C PRO A 352 -28.84 9.84 -9.52
N THR A 353 -27.82 10.34 -8.82
CA THR A 353 -27.86 11.49 -7.88
C THR A 353 -28.87 11.41 -6.74
N ASN A 354 -29.38 10.23 -6.39
CA ASN A 354 -30.28 10.04 -5.26
C ASN A 354 -29.51 9.99 -3.94
N ARG A 355 -30.19 10.30 -2.84
CA ARG A 355 -29.60 10.42 -1.52
C ARG A 355 -30.34 9.59 -0.48
N ILE A 356 -29.60 8.75 0.24
CA ILE A 356 -30.09 7.88 1.30
C ILE A 356 -29.41 8.33 2.58
N ALA A 357 -30.13 9.04 3.44
CA ALA A 357 -29.53 9.79 4.55
C ALA A 357 -30.19 9.54 5.92
N GLY A 358 -29.42 9.13 6.93
CA GLY A 358 -29.93 9.10 8.31
C GLY A 358 -31.01 8.05 8.58
N ASN A 359 -31.10 6.99 7.77
CA ASN A 359 -32.08 5.91 7.96
C ASN A 359 -31.51 4.83 8.89
N VAL A 360 -32.41 4.06 9.51
CA VAL A 360 -32.06 2.77 10.11
C VAL A 360 -32.57 1.67 9.17
N VAL A 361 -31.64 0.96 8.53
CA VAL A 361 -31.92 -0.04 7.48
C VAL A 361 -31.43 -1.41 7.94
N SER A 362 -32.34 -2.17 8.54
CA SER A 362 -31.98 -3.35 9.33
C SER A 362 -33.07 -4.42 9.28
N GLY A 363 -32.69 -5.68 9.50
CA GLY A 363 -33.61 -6.81 9.54
C GLY A 363 -34.23 -7.20 8.19
N ASN A 364 -33.73 -6.72 7.05
CA ASN A 364 -34.23 -7.07 5.72
C ASN A 364 -33.68 -8.43 5.25
N GLY A 365 -34.42 -9.14 4.40
CA GLY A 365 -34.12 -10.53 4.00
C GLY A 365 -32.87 -10.71 3.14
N SER A 366 -32.35 -9.65 2.52
CA SER A 366 -31.13 -9.67 1.69
C SER A 366 -30.18 -8.53 2.08
N ALA A 367 -29.71 -7.71 1.14
CA ALA A 367 -28.88 -6.54 1.42
C ALA A 367 -29.70 -5.37 2.01
N GLY A 368 -29.07 -4.54 2.84
CA GLY A 368 -29.70 -3.33 3.37
C GLY A 368 -30.00 -2.30 2.28
N ILE A 369 -28.96 -1.84 1.59
CA ILE A 369 -29.05 -0.84 0.51
C ILE A 369 -28.37 -1.39 -0.75
N VAL A 370 -29.01 -1.29 -1.90
CA VAL A 370 -28.49 -1.75 -3.19
C VAL A 370 -28.49 -0.61 -4.20
N LEU A 371 -27.35 -0.40 -4.87
CA LEU A 371 -27.20 0.45 -6.05
C LEU A 371 -26.90 -0.46 -7.24
N ASN A 372 -27.85 -0.57 -8.16
CA ASN A 372 -27.82 -1.52 -9.27
C ASN A 372 -27.71 -0.80 -10.62
N GLY A 373 -26.92 -1.38 -11.52
CA GLY A 373 -26.87 -0.99 -12.92
C GLY A 373 -26.01 0.25 -13.20
N THR A 374 -25.56 0.35 -14.45
CA THR A 374 -24.59 1.37 -14.88
C THR A 374 -25.15 2.79 -14.89
N GLY A 375 -26.48 2.96 -14.85
CA GLY A 375 -27.15 4.25 -14.72
C GLY A 375 -27.21 4.78 -13.28
N SER A 376 -26.98 3.93 -12.27
CA SER A 376 -26.98 4.34 -10.86
C SER A 376 -25.66 5.02 -10.50
N THR A 377 -25.55 6.30 -10.84
CA THR A 377 -24.31 7.09 -10.68
C THR A 377 -24.50 8.29 -9.77
N GLY A 378 -23.45 8.69 -9.06
CA GLY A 378 -23.48 9.89 -8.21
C GLY A 378 -24.44 9.78 -7.01
N ASN A 379 -24.94 8.59 -6.67
CA ASN A 379 -25.79 8.39 -5.51
C ASN A 379 -24.96 8.50 -4.23
N ARG A 380 -25.59 8.97 -3.16
CA ARG A 380 -24.97 9.18 -1.84
C ARG A 380 -25.69 8.38 -0.76
N VAL A 381 -24.98 7.48 -0.09
CA VAL A 381 -25.47 6.74 1.08
C VAL A 381 -24.73 7.28 2.29
N GLU A 382 -25.37 8.06 3.15
CA GLU A 382 -24.68 8.80 4.23
C GLU A 382 -25.43 8.79 5.57
N GLY A 383 -24.71 8.70 6.69
CA GLY A 383 -25.30 8.81 8.03
C GLY A 383 -26.30 7.71 8.39
N ASN A 384 -26.34 6.60 7.64
CA ASN A 384 -27.28 5.51 7.90
C ASN A 384 -26.70 4.55 8.94
N ARG A 385 -27.60 3.97 9.74
CA ARG A 385 -27.30 2.82 10.59
C ARG A 385 -27.82 1.56 9.91
N ILE A 386 -26.94 0.60 9.67
CA ILE A 386 -27.21 -0.59 8.87
C ILE A 386 -26.76 -1.82 9.65
N GLY A 387 -27.72 -2.72 9.91
CA GLY A 387 -27.52 -3.97 10.65
C GLY A 387 -27.70 -3.88 12.17
N LEU A 388 -27.90 -2.68 12.72
CA LEU A 388 -28.41 -2.45 14.08
C LEU A 388 -29.79 -1.82 14.04
N ASP A 389 -30.57 -2.07 15.07
CA ASP A 389 -31.82 -1.36 15.29
C ASP A 389 -31.57 0.06 15.86
N ALA A 390 -32.64 0.83 16.07
CA ALA A 390 -32.54 2.22 16.51
C ALA A 390 -31.99 2.38 17.94
N ILE A 391 -32.09 1.34 18.78
CA ILE A 391 -31.56 1.33 20.14
C ILE A 391 -30.15 0.71 20.22
N GLY A 392 -29.63 0.21 19.10
CA GLY A 392 -28.26 -0.32 18.98
C GLY A 392 -28.15 -1.83 19.17
N ALA A 393 -29.26 -2.57 19.23
CA ALA A 393 -29.25 -4.03 19.25
C ALA A 393 -29.04 -4.59 17.84
N ALA A 394 -28.47 -5.79 17.75
CA ALA A 394 -28.21 -6.43 16.46
C ALA A 394 -29.53 -6.78 15.74
N ALA A 395 -29.68 -6.30 14.52
CA ALA A 395 -30.76 -6.62 13.60
C ALA A 395 -30.21 -6.69 12.17
N PRO A 396 -29.31 -7.66 11.88
CA PRO A 396 -28.58 -7.68 10.63
C PRO A 396 -29.52 -7.88 9.43
N ASN A 397 -29.14 -7.31 8.29
CA ASN A 397 -29.73 -7.69 7.01
C ASN A 397 -29.15 -9.06 6.58
N GLY A 398 -29.91 -9.82 5.79
CA GLY A 398 -29.62 -11.22 5.47
C GLY A 398 -28.31 -11.52 4.73
N LEU A 399 -27.74 -10.56 3.98
CA LEU A 399 -26.47 -10.72 3.27
C LEU A 399 -25.50 -9.58 3.55
N HIS A 400 -25.64 -8.47 2.81
CA HIS A 400 -24.72 -7.33 2.83
C HIS A 400 -25.32 -6.10 3.52
N GLY A 401 -24.47 -5.18 3.96
CA GLY A 401 -24.92 -3.86 4.39
C GLY A 401 -25.31 -2.99 3.20
N VAL A 402 -24.32 -2.68 2.36
CA VAL A 402 -24.47 -1.89 1.14
C VAL A 402 -23.87 -2.67 -0.05
N TRP A 403 -24.60 -2.76 -1.16
CA TRP A 403 -24.17 -3.49 -2.35
C TRP A 403 -24.23 -2.60 -3.60
N LEU A 404 -23.09 -2.42 -4.27
CA LEU A 404 -22.97 -1.73 -5.54
C LEU A 404 -22.75 -2.77 -6.62
N PHE A 405 -23.76 -3.02 -7.45
CA PHE A 405 -23.69 -4.00 -8.52
C PHE A 405 -23.68 -3.30 -9.87
N HIS A 406 -22.51 -3.29 -10.52
CA HIS A 406 -22.26 -2.59 -11.79
C HIS A 406 -22.56 -1.07 -11.75
N ALA A 407 -22.63 -0.46 -10.56
CA ALA A 407 -22.99 0.94 -10.35
C ALA A 407 -21.74 1.83 -10.16
N PRO A 408 -21.44 2.77 -11.08
CA PRO A 408 -20.23 3.60 -11.01
C PRO A 408 -20.41 4.95 -10.32
N GLY A 409 -19.33 5.52 -9.79
CA GLY A 409 -19.27 6.92 -9.37
C GLY A 409 -20.16 7.28 -8.18
N ASN A 410 -20.47 6.33 -7.29
CA ASN A 410 -21.28 6.56 -6.09
C ASN A 410 -20.42 6.82 -4.86
N THR A 411 -20.99 7.47 -3.85
CA THR A 411 -20.32 7.75 -2.56
C THR A 411 -21.04 7.05 -1.41
N ILE A 412 -20.30 6.23 -0.67
CA ILE A 412 -20.77 5.59 0.56
C ILE A 412 -20.07 6.28 1.72
N GLY A 413 -20.83 7.02 2.50
CA GLY A 413 -20.42 7.77 3.67
C GLY A 413 -20.20 9.25 3.37
N GLY A 414 -19.41 9.90 4.22
CA GLY A 414 -19.11 11.32 4.09
C GLY A 414 -18.12 11.80 5.15
N THR A 415 -17.40 12.87 4.83
CA THR A 415 -16.33 13.41 5.69
C THR A 415 -16.80 14.02 7.02
N GLY A 416 -18.07 14.42 7.14
CA GLY A 416 -18.67 14.95 8.37
C GLY A 416 -19.13 13.85 9.33
N ALA A 417 -19.21 14.14 10.63
CA ALA A 417 -19.62 13.16 11.65
C ALA A 417 -21.04 12.58 11.40
N VAL A 418 -21.98 13.41 10.92
CA VAL A 418 -23.37 13.01 10.65
C VAL A 418 -23.53 12.24 9.34
N SER A 419 -22.54 12.28 8.44
CA SER A 419 -22.56 11.58 7.15
C SER A 419 -21.91 10.21 7.18
N ARG A 420 -21.30 9.84 8.31
CA ARG A 420 -20.66 8.52 8.50
C ARG A 420 -21.71 7.44 8.63
N ASN A 421 -21.68 6.42 7.76
CA ASN A 421 -22.53 5.25 7.99
C ASN A 421 -21.94 4.35 9.08
N GLU A 422 -22.82 3.68 9.81
CA GLU A 422 -22.51 2.62 10.76
C GLU A 422 -23.00 1.29 10.16
N ILE A 423 -22.07 0.41 9.76
CA ILE A 423 -22.35 -0.78 8.94
C ILE A 423 -21.75 -2.02 9.62
N VAL A 424 -22.61 -2.84 10.20
CA VAL A 424 -22.20 -3.85 11.20
C VAL A 424 -23.08 -5.09 11.17
N LYS A 425 -22.58 -6.21 11.72
CA LYS A 425 -23.28 -7.49 11.95
C LYS A 425 -23.72 -8.26 10.69
N HIS A 426 -23.27 -7.86 9.50
CA HIS A 426 -23.59 -8.60 8.28
C HIS A 426 -22.81 -9.91 8.19
N SER A 427 -23.48 -11.01 7.84
CA SER A 427 -22.85 -12.34 7.75
C SER A 427 -21.85 -12.45 6.61
N GLU A 428 -22.02 -11.67 5.53
CA GLU A 428 -21.12 -11.69 4.37
C GLU A 428 -20.23 -10.45 4.29
N VAL A 429 -20.75 -9.31 3.82
CA VAL A 429 -19.93 -8.12 3.54
C VAL A 429 -20.60 -6.86 4.07
N GLY A 430 -19.84 -5.99 4.73
CA GLY A 430 -20.32 -4.65 5.09
C GLY A 430 -20.67 -3.84 3.84
N ILE A 431 -19.68 -3.57 2.99
CA ILE A 431 -19.85 -2.90 1.69
C ILE A 431 -19.30 -3.78 0.57
N TYR A 432 -20.16 -4.17 -0.37
CA TYR A 432 -19.78 -5.00 -1.51
C TYR A 432 -19.81 -4.19 -2.82
N ILE A 433 -18.68 -4.07 -3.51
CA ILE A 433 -18.54 -3.39 -4.80
C ILE A 433 -18.24 -4.46 -5.86
N GLN A 434 -19.20 -4.73 -6.73
CA GLN A 434 -19.16 -5.90 -7.60
C GLN A 434 -19.44 -5.57 -9.06
N GLY A 435 -18.64 -6.18 -9.94
CA GLY A 435 -18.84 -6.17 -11.38
C GLY A 435 -18.08 -5.05 -12.10
N SER A 436 -17.76 -5.28 -13.38
CA SER A 436 -16.89 -4.40 -14.17
C SER A 436 -17.44 -2.98 -14.39
N GLY A 437 -18.76 -2.80 -14.23
CA GLY A 437 -19.42 -1.50 -14.27
C GLY A 437 -19.25 -0.67 -12.99
N ALA A 438 -18.94 -1.30 -11.85
CA ALA A 438 -18.83 -0.63 -10.55
C ALA A 438 -17.48 0.04 -10.39
N ARG A 439 -17.24 1.14 -11.12
CA ARG A 439 -15.97 1.87 -11.15
C ARG A 439 -16.07 3.26 -10.55
N GLY A 440 -14.96 3.79 -10.03
CA GLY A 440 -14.89 5.16 -9.54
C GLY A 440 -15.76 5.42 -8.31
N ASN A 441 -16.16 4.38 -7.58
CA ASN A 441 -16.91 4.55 -6.34
C ASN A 441 -15.98 4.96 -5.20
N LEU A 442 -16.51 5.75 -4.27
CA LEU A 442 -15.80 6.29 -3.11
C LEU A 442 -16.46 5.80 -1.83
N VAL A 443 -15.71 5.12 -0.98
CA VAL A 443 -16.13 4.74 0.36
C VAL A 443 -15.38 5.61 1.35
N GLU A 444 -16.03 6.55 2.03
CA GLU A 444 -15.38 7.53 2.89
C GLU A 444 -16.06 7.71 4.25
N GLY A 445 -15.28 7.87 5.32
CA GLY A 445 -15.80 8.26 6.63
C GLY A 445 -16.69 7.22 7.32
N ASN A 446 -16.73 5.95 6.89
CA ASN A 446 -17.64 4.95 7.46
C ASN A 446 -17.06 4.25 8.70
N TRP A 447 -17.95 3.73 9.54
CA TRP A 447 -17.65 2.78 10.60
C TRP A 447 -18.12 1.40 10.16
N ILE A 448 -17.18 0.50 9.93
CA ILE A 448 -17.41 -0.81 9.31
C ILE A 448 -16.90 -1.89 10.25
N GLY A 449 -17.85 -2.63 10.84
CA GLY A 449 -17.59 -3.66 11.87
C GLY A 449 -17.45 -3.12 13.30
N LEU A 450 -17.45 -1.79 13.47
CA LEU A 450 -17.59 -1.13 14.77
C LEU A 450 -18.82 -0.23 14.83
N THR A 451 -19.43 -0.19 16.01
CA THR A 451 -20.42 0.84 16.33
C THR A 451 -19.76 2.19 16.55
N THR A 452 -20.51 3.27 16.39
CA THR A 452 -20.08 4.66 16.61
C THR A 452 -19.58 4.96 18.03
N ASN A 453 -19.91 4.10 19.00
CA ASN A 453 -19.41 4.15 20.38
C ASN A 453 -18.15 3.29 20.60
N GLY A 454 -17.60 2.67 19.55
CA GLY A 454 -16.44 1.78 19.61
C GLY A 454 -16.76 0.33 19.96
N THR A 455 -18.03 -0.05 20.14
CA THR A 455 -18.42 -1.45 20.43
C THR A 455 -18.18 -2.34 19.21
N VAL A 456 -17.57 -3.51 19.44
CA VAL A 456 -17.32 -4.58 18.45
C VAL A 456 -18.63 -5.13 17.90
N ALA A 457 -18.82 -5.02 16.59
CA ALA A 457 -20.02 -5.47 15.90
C ALA A 457 -19.71 -5.99 14.48
N GLY A 458 -18.59 -6.70 14.32
CA GLY A 458 -18.03 -7.16 13.05
C GLY A 458 -18.99 -7.64 11.96
N ASN A 459 -18.56 -7.50 10.71
CA ASN A 459 -19.15 -8.19 9.56
C ASN A 459 -18.32 -9.45 9.20
N GLY A 460 -18.70 -10.19 8.16
CA GLY A 460 -17.82 -11.16 7.49
C GLY A 460 -16.54 -10.50 7.00
N THR A 461 -16.60 -9.88 5.82
CA THR A 461 -15.59 -8.94 5.30
C THR A 461 -16.08 -7.50 5.48
N GLY A 462 -15.20 -6.57 5.82
CA GLY A 462 -15.58 -5.16 5.96
C GLY A 462 -15.99 -4.55 4.61
N VAL A 463 -15.04 -4.49 3.67
CA VAL A 463 -15.24 -4.03 2.30
C VAL A 463 -14.72 -5.06 1.31
N HIS A 464 -15.52 -5.44 0.32
CA HIS A 464 -15.11 -6.36 -0.74
C HIS A 464 -15.27 -5.72 -2.11
N ILE A 465 -14.19 -5.64 -2.88
CA ILE A 465 -14.18 -5.22 -4.28
C ILE A 465 -13.99 -6.47 -5.16
N SER A 466 -14.96 -6.79 -6.00
CA SER A 466 -14.98 -8.01 -6.82
C SER A 466 -15.18 -7.71 -8.31
N GLY A 467 -14.13 -7.87 -9.11
CA GLY A 467 -14.15 -7.61 -10.55
C GLY A 467 -14.46 -6.15 -10.94
N ALA A 468 -14.22 -5.22 -10.02
CA ALA A 468 -14.63 -3.82 -10.10
C ALA A 468 -13.39 -2.89 -10.09
N PRO A 469 -13.13 -2.12 -11.17
CA PRO A 469 -11.90 -1.34 -11.30
C PRO A 469 -12.01 0.10 -10.77
N GLY A 470 -10.89 0.68 -10.34
CA GLY A 470 -10.77 2.12 -10.14
C GLY A 470 -11.60 2.70 -8.99
N ASN A 471 -11.90 1.92 -7.95
CA ASN A 471 -12.62 2.37 -6.75
C ASN A 471 -11.65 2.82 -5.66
N THR A 472 -12.11 3.72 -4.79
CA THR A 472 -11.32 4.26 -3.67
C THR A 472 -11.98 3.94 -2.33
N ILE A 473 -11.23 3.29 -1.44
CA ILE A 473 -11.59 3.11 -0.04
C ILE A 473 -10.78 4.09 0.79
N GLY A 474 -11.47 5.07 1.37
CA GLY A 474 -10.92 6.20 2.09
C GLY A 474 -10.71 7.39 1.18
N GLY A 475 -9.53 8.02 1.17
CA GLY A 475 -9.30 9.20 0.33
C GLY A 475 -7.96 9.88 0.58
N PRO A 476 -7.79 11.15 0.12
CA PRO A 476 -6.51 11.83 0.17
C PRO A 476 -6.09 12.28 1.57
N GLY A 477 -6.94 12.20 2.59
CA GLY A 477 -6.59 12.63 3.94
C GLY A 477 -7.51 12.15 5.05
N PRO A 478 -7.24 12.51 6.32
CA PRO A 478 -7.88 11.93 7.50
C PRO A 478 -9.40 12.13 7.58
N SER A 479 -9.95 13.15 6.93
CA SER A 479 -11.40 13.38 6.88
C SER A 479 -12.16 12.28 6.14
N TYR A 480 -11.49 11.55 5.24
CA TYR A 480 -12.04 10.46 4.44
C TYR A 480 -11.96 9.09 5.14
N ARG A 481 -11.28 9.04 6.29
CA ARG A 481 -10.92 7.80 6.99
C ARG A 481 -12.13 6.93 7.29
N ASN A 482 -12.14 5.73 6.74
CA ASN A 482 -12.99 4.66 7.25
C ASN A 482 -12.31 3.98 8.43
N ILE A 483 -13.11 3.54 9.39
CA ILE A 483 -12.71 2.63 10.46
C ILE A 483 -13.22 1.25 10.08
N ILE A 484 -12.31 0.31 9.79
CA ILE A 484 -12.63 -1.01 9.26
C ILE A 484 -12.02 -2.08 10.15
N SER A 485 -12.81 -2.59 11.09
CA SER A 485 -12.30 -3.33 12.24
C SER A 485 -13.30 -4.38 12.73
N ALA A 486 -12.83 -5.32 13.55
CA ALA A 486 -13.61 -6.41 14.12
C ALA A 486 -14.28 -7.36 13.11
N ASN A 487 -13.95 -7.29 11.82
CA ASN A 487 -14.53 -8.21 10.83
C ASN A 487 -13.94 -9.61 10.99
N VAL A 488 -14.77 -10.65 10.84
CA VAL A 488 -14.38 -12.04 11.12
C VAL A 488 -13.56 -12.68 9.99
N LEU A 489 -13.39 -11.97 8.87
CA LEU A 489 -12.48 -12.26 7.77
C LEU A 489 -11.59 -11.03 7.51
N ASP A 490 -11.50 -10.58 6.26
CA ASP A 490 -10.67 -9.44 5.87
C ASP A 490 -11.34 -8.10 6.22
N GLY A 491 -10.55 -7.10 6.59
CA GLY A 491 -11.00 -5.72 6.64
C GLY A 491 -11.37 -5.25 5.23
N ILE A 492 -10.45 -5.39 4.28
CA ILE A 492 -10.67 -5.11 2.86
C ILE A 492 -10.18 -6.28 2.00
N LYS A 493 -11.01 -6.72 1.06
CA LYS A 493 -10.66 -7.75 0.07
C LYS A 493 -10.79 -7.21 -1.35
N ILE A 494 -9.80 -7.44 -2.21
CA ILE A 494 -9.88 -7.17 -3.65
C ILE A 494 -9.67 -8.46 -4.43
N SER A 495 -10.71 -8.93 -5.11
CA SER A 495 -10.70 -10.22 -5.81
C SER A 495 -11.37 -10.17 -7.17
N ASN A 496 -11.26 -11.30 -7.89
CA ASN A 496 -11.85 -11.57 -9.19
C ASN A 496 -11.30 -10.70 -10.34
N PRO A 497 -11.10 -11.29 -11.54
CA PRO A 497 -10.55 -10.60 -12.70
C PRO A 497 -11.22 -9.24 -12.98
N GLY A 498 -10.40 -8.22 -13.19
CA GLY A 498 -10.86 -6.86 -13.50
C GLY A 498 -10.92 -5.90 -12.30
N ALA A 499 -10.68 -6.36 -11.07
CA ALA A 499 -10.54 -5.48 -9.91
C ALA A 499 -9.15 -4.82 -9.86
N THR A 500 -8.85 -3.98 -10.83
CA THR A 500 -7.55 -3.30 -10.98
C THR A 500 -7.67 -1.78 -10.77
N GLY A 501 -6.55 -1.12 -10.44
CA GLY A 501 -6.52 0.33 -10.27
C GLY A 501 -7.29 0.84 -9.05
N ASN A 502 -7.64 -0.03 -8.10
CA ASN A 502 -8.30 0.39 -6.86
C ASN A 502 -7.27 0.97 -5.88
N VAL A 503 -7.73 1.91 -5.06
CA VAL A 503 -6.90 2.64 -4.09
C VAL A 503 -7.48 2.48 -2.69
N ILE A 504 -6.64 2.10 -1.73
CA ILE A 504 -6.99 2.06 -0.31
C ILE A 504 -6.13 3.12 0.38
N ALA A 505 -6.70 4.23 0.87
CA ALA A 505 -5.90 5.34 1.41
C ALA A 505 -6.55 5.99 2.64
N ALA A 506 -5.73 6.42 3.61
CA ALA A 506 -6.12 7.15 4.81
C ALA A 506 -7.09 6.42 5.76
N ASN A 507 -7.16 5.08 5.72
CA ASN A 507 -8.05 4.29 6.58
C ASN A 507 -7.38 3.87 7.90
N HIS A 508 -8.19 3.53 8.90
CA HIS A 508 -7.78 2.75 10.06
C HIS A 508 -8.36 1.35 9.93
N ILE A 509 -7.49 0.35 9.96
CA ILE A 509 -7.82 -1.04 9.68
C ILE A 509 -7.31 -1.91 10.84
N GLY A 510 -8.25 -2.58 11.52
CA GLY A 510 -7.99 -3.41 12.70
C GLY A 510 -7.82 -2.65 14.02
N THR A 511 -8.08 -1.34 14.04
CA THR A 511 -7.94 -0.49 15.25
C THR A 511 -9.21 0.29 15.55
N ASP A 512 -9.31 0.79 16.77
CA ASP A 512 -10.35 1.77 17.12
C ASP A 512 -10.19 3.10 16.33
N PRO A 513 -11.18 4.00 16.37
CA PRO A 513 -11.13 5.27 15.63
C PRO A 513 -9.93 6.16 15.96
N ALA A 514 -9.41 6.08 17.19
CA ALA A 514 -8.22 6.79 17.62
C ALA A 514 -6.93 6.13 17.13
N GLY A 515 -6.96 4.85 16.75
CA GLY A 515 -5.78 4.07 16.36
C GLY A 515 -4.90 3.69 17.55
N THR A 516 -5.54 3.48 18.70
CA THR A 516 -4.93 3.26 20.02
C THR A 516 -5.34 1.94 20.69
N GLN A 517 -6.37 1.26 20.20
CA GLN A 517 -6.83 -0.02 20.75
C GLN A 517 -6.94 -1.12 19.69
N GLU A 518 -6.74 -2.35 20.15
CA GLU A 518 -6.74 -3.60 19.38
C GLU A 518 -8.18 -3.99 19.03
N VAL A 519 -8.54 -3.89 17.75
CA VAL A 519 -9.88 -4.23 17.27
C VAL A 519 -9.79 -4.98 15.93
N GLY A 520 -8.90 -5.97 15.90
CA GLY A 520 -8.44 -6.66 14.71
C GLY A 520 -9.53 -7.22 13.81
N ASN A 521 -9.24 -7.24 12.50
CA ASN A 521 -9.86 -8.20 11.59
C ASN A 521 -9.01 -9.49 11.59
N VAL A 522 -9.41 -10.52 10.83
CA VAL A 522 -8.49 -11.66 10.59
C VAL A 522 -7.31 -11.19 9.75
N ASN A 523 -7.57 -10.66 8.56
CA ASN A 523 -6.57 -9.95 7.76
C ASN A 523 -6.94 -8.47 7.65
N GLY A 524 -5.97 -7.57 7.62
CA GLY A 524 -6.23 -6.16 7.36
C GLY A 524 -6.71 -5.96 5.92
N ILE A 525 -5.84 -6.30 4.96
CA ILE A 525 -6.11 -6.16 3.53
C ILE A 525 -5.66 -7.43 2.78
N GLU A 526 -6.54 -8.00 1.96
CA GLU A 526 -6.21 -9.06 1.01
C GLU A 526 -6.33 -8.57 -0.45
N ILE A 527 -5.30 -8.80 -1.27
CA ILE A 527 -5.26 -8.47 -2.70
C ILE A 527 -4.99 -9.72 -3.53
N GLN A 528 -5.90 -10.02 -4.46
CA GLN A 528 -5.78 -11.14 -5.41
C GLN A 528 -5.65 -10.68 -6.86
N GLN A 529 -5.62 -9.37 -7.14
CA GLN A 529 -5.69 -8.80 -8.50
C GLN A 529 -4.69 -7.67 -8.70
N SER A 530 -4.30 -7.46 -9.95
CA SER A 530 -3.16 -6.61 -10.31
C SER A 530 -3.43 -5.10 -10.22
N GLY A 531 -2.35 -4.32 -10.11
CA GLY A 531 -2.38 -2.87 -10.29
C GLY A 531 -3.19 -2.11 -9.24
N ASN A 532 -3.25 -2.61 -8.00
CA ASN A 532 -3.94 -1.95 -6.90
C ASN A 532 -2.94 -1.20 -6.00
N THR A 533 -3.37 -0.11 -5.36
CA THR A 533 -2.53 0.72 -4.50
C THR A 533 -3.05 0.74 -3.06
N ILE A 534 -2.15 0.50 -2.10
CA ILE A 534 -2.39 0.61 -0.67
C ILE A 534 -1.55 1.77 -0.14
N GLY A 535 -2.24 2.85 0.24
CA GLY A 535 -1.69 4.12 0.69
C GLY A 535 -1.41 5.05 -0.49
N GLY A 536 -0.24 5.67 -0.52
CA GLY A 536 0.18 6.55 -1.61
C GLY A 536 1.35 7.47 -1.21
N THR A 537 1.74 8.37 -2.12
CA THR A 537 2.85 9.31 -1.92
C THR A 537 2.42 10.70 -1.43
N ASN A 538 1.14 10.89 -1.17
CA ASN A 538 0.65 12.06 -0.45
C ASN A 538 0.78 11.78 1.05
N GLY A 539 1.39 12.68 1.82
CA GLY A 539 1.72 12.48 3.24
C GLY A 539 0.52 12.23 4.16
N THR A 540 -0.71 12.41 3.66
CA THR A 540 -1.96 12.14 4.38
C THR A 540 -2.71 10.90 3.88
N SER A 541 -2.21 10.19 2.88
CA SER A 541 -2.84 8.99 2.28
C SER A 541 -2.50 7.69 2.99
N GLY A 542 -1.61 7.71 3.98
CA GLY A 542 -1.20 6.51 4.71
C GLY A 542 -2.33 5.82 5.47
N ASN A 543 -2.43 4.50 5.34
CA ASN A 543 -3.33 3.70 6.18
C ASN A 543 -2.62 3.30 7.48
N LEU A 544 -3.40 3.19 8.55
CA LEU A 544 -3.00 2.49 9.78
C LEU A 544 -3.56 1.07 9.72
N ILE A 545 -2.68 0.06 9.68
CA ILE A 545 -3.05 -1.35 9.50
C ILE A 545 -2.40 -2.17 10.62
N SER A 546 -3.17 -2.49 11.66
CA SER A 546 -2.62 -3.04 12.90
C SER A 546 -3.62 -3.93 13.61
N ALA A 547 -3.16 -4.71 14.61
CA ALA A 547 -3.98 -5.62 15.41
C ALA A 547 -4.70 -6.74 14.65
N ASN A 548 -4.41 -6.97 13.37
CA ASN A 548 -5.07 -8.04 12.61
C ASN A 548 -4.52 -9.40 13.02
N TRP A 549 -5.40 -10.39 13.19
CA TRP A 549 -5.06 -11.67 13.81
C TRP A 549 -4.17 -12.58 12.95
N GLN A 550 -3.95 -12.23 11.69
CA GLN A 550 -3.01 -12.87 10.78
C GLN A 550 -2.16 -11.81 10.09
N TYR A 551 -2.61 -11.29 8.94
CA TYR A 551 -1.78 -10.44 8.11
C TYR A 551 -2.24 -8.99 8.16
N GLY A 552 -1.30 -8.05 8.22
CA GLY A 552 -1.61 -6.65 7.94
C GLY A 552 -2.06 -6.50 6.48
N ILE A 553 -1.18 -6.88 5.55
CA ILE A 553 -1.44 -6.92 4.11
C ILE A 553 -1.04 -8.28 3.54
N TRP A 554 -1.93 -8.90 2.78
CA TRP A 554 -1.69 -10.17 2.11
C TRP A 554 -1.97 -10.07 0.61
N ILE A 555 -0.91 -10.17 -0.19
CA ILE A 555 -0.99 -10.33 -1.64
C ILE A 555 -1.03 -11.84 -1.91
N SER A 556 -2.22 -12.40 -2.05
CA SER A 556 -2.47 -13.84 -1.90
C SER A 556 -2.48 -14.64 -3.20
N ASP A 557 -2.66 -13.98 -4.34
CA ASP A 557 -2.73 -14.62 -5.66
C ASP A 557 -1.59 -14.13 -6.55
N THR A 558 -1.01 -15.02 -7.37
CA THR A 558 0.06 -14.67 -8.31
C THR A 558 -0.39 -13.68 -9.39
N ALA A 559 -1.70 -13.55 -9.63
CA ALA A 559 -2.29 -12.53 -10.49
C ALA A 559 -2.20 -11.10 -9.93
N ALA A 560 -1.88 -10.92 -8.65
CA ALA A 560 -1.85 -9.62 -7.96
C ALA A 560 -0.62 -8.74 -8.25
N VAL A 561 -0.08 -8.84 -9.46
CA VAL A 561 1.15 -8.18 -9.91
C VAL A 561 1.01 -6.66 -9.91
N HIS A 562 2.14 -5.93 -9.82
CA HIS A 562 2.14 -4.45 -9.82
C HIS A 562 1.29 -3.84 -8.69
N THR A 563 1.08 -4.57 -7.60
CA THR A 563 0.49 -4.00 -6.39
C THR A 563 1.52 -3.08 -5.72
N VAL A 564 1.09 -1.88 -5.34
CA VAL A 564 1.94 -0.84 -4.73
C VAL A 564 1.51 -0.58 -3.30
N ILE A 565 2.43 -0.67 -2.35
CA ILE A 565 2.20 -0.42 -0.92
C ILE A 565 3.08 0.75 -0.51
N GLN A 566 2.52 1.92 -0.21
CA GLN A 566 3.29 3.15 0.05
C GLN A 566 2.69 4.00 1.16
N GLY A 567 3.53 4.58 2.01
CA GLY A 567 3.12 5.57 3.01
C GLY A 567 2.31 5.02 4.18
N ASN A 568 2.28 3.71 4.41
CA ASN A 568 1.45 3.09 5.44
C ASN A 568 2.17 2.88 6.78
N LEU A 569 1.40 2.84 7.86
CA LEU A 569 1.84 2.40 9.19
C LEU A 569 1.29 0.99 9.44
N ILE A 570 2.17 0.00 9.59
CA ILE A 570 1.81 -1.43 9.65
C ILE A 570 2.41 -2.05 10.93
N GLY A 571 1.55 -2.52 11.84
CA GLY A 571 1.91 -3.02 13.18
C GLY A 571 2.16 -1.93 14.24
N GLN A 572 1.84 -0.67 13.90
CA GLN A 572 2.04 0.50 14.76
C GLN A 572 0.73 1.08 15.29
N MET A 573 0.83 2.05 16.19
CA MET A 573 -0.29 2.88 16.62
C MET A 573 -0.07 4.33 16.24
N VAL A 574 -1.11 5.13 16.39
CA VAL A 574 -0.93 6.59 16.46
C VAL A 574 -0.27 6.89 17.82
N TYR A 575 0.90 7.56 17.82
CA TYR A 575 1.62 8.08 19.02
C TYR A 575 2.43 7.07 19.89
N ASP A 576 3.04 6.02 19.32
CA ASP A 576 4.08 5.19 19.98
C ASP A 576 3.71 4.49 21.31
N ALA A 577 2.43 4.25 21.61
CA ALA A 577 1.97 3.47 22.78
C ALA A 577 2.20 1.92 22.59
N PRO A 578 1.88 1.01 23.57
CA PRO A 578 2.21 -0.43 23.50
C PRO A 578 1.69 -1.19 22.26
N SER A 579 2.25 -2.36 21.90
CA SER A 579 2.03 -2.96 20.57
C SER A 579 0.57 -3.32 20.27
N LEU A 580 0.14 -3.06 19.01
CA LEU A 580 -1.07 -3.59 18.37
C LEU A 580 -0.64 -4.44 17.17
N ALA A 581 -0.08 -5.59 17.47
CA ALA A 581 0.64 -6.37 16.47
C ALA A 581 -0.32 -6.98 15.44
N ASN A 582 0.03 -6.91 14.16
CA ASN A 582 -0.40 -7.97 13.25
C ASN A 582 0.47 -9.21 13.51
N VAL A 583 0.03 -10.41 13.11
CA VAL A 583 0.95 -11.56 13.15
C VAL A 583 2.10 -11.32 12.17
N ASP A 584 1.82 -11.21 10.87
CA ASP A 584 2.81 -10.73 9.89
C ASP A 584 2.39 -9.36 9.33
N GLY A 585 3.37 -8.51 9.02
CA GLY A 585 3.12 -7.17 8.49
C GLY A 585 2.61 -7.20 7.05
N VAL A 586 3.48 -7.59 6.12
CA VAL A 586 3.21 -7.65 4.68
C VAL A 586 3.64 -8.98 4.10
N ILE A 587 2.75 -9.67 3.39
CA ILE A 587 3.08 -10.89 2.63
C ILE A 587 2.89 -10.62 1.13
N VAL A 588 3.94 -10.87 0.36
CA VAL A 588 3.99 -10.70 -1.09
C VAL A 588 4.01 -12.07 -1.77
N GLY A 589 2.90 -12.48 -2.37
CA GLY A 589 2.76 -13.72 -3.15
C GLY A 589 2.84 -13.55 -4.67
N ALA A 590 2.78 -12.33 -5.17
CA ALA A 590 2.81 -12.02 -6.61
C ALA A 590 4.12 -11.34 -7.04
N HIS A 591 4.49 -11.54 -8.30
CA HIS A 591 5.68 -10.91 -8.86
C HIS A 591 5.49 -9.41 -9.14
N SER A 592 6.59 -8.68 -9.30
CA SER A 592 6.60 -7.26 -9.71
C SER A 592 5.81 -6.32 -8.79
N CYS A 593 5.72 -6.62 -7.49
CA CYS A 593 5.10 -5.75 -6.50
C CYS A 593 6.10 -4.73 -5.94
N VAL A 594 5.59 -3.62 -5.41
CA VAL A 594 6.41 -2.55 -4.81
C VAL A 594 5.96 -2.30 -3.38
N VAL A 595 6.91 -2.39 -2.44
CA VAL A 595 6.74 -1.99 -1.03
C VAL A 595 7.64 -0.79 -0.77
N GLY A 596 7.02 0.38 -0.65
CA GLY A 596 7.66 1.66 -0.37
C GLY A 596 8.00 2.47 -1.61
N GLY A 597 8.87 3.46 -1.46
CA GLY A 597 9.27 4.39 -2.51
C GLY A 597 10.36 5.35 -2.05
N THR A 598 10.91 6.13 -2.97
CA THR A 598 12.07 7.01 -2.71
C THR A 598 11.74 8.32 -1.98
N SER A 599 10.45 8.71 -1.95
CA SER A 599 10.00 9.89 -1.22
C SER A 599 9.65 9.57 0.24
N THR A 600 9.80 10.54 1.14
CA THR A 600 9.43 10.40 2.55
C THR A 600 7.97 9.98 2.76
N ASN A 601 7.05 10.46 1.90
CA ASN A 601 5.64 10.10 1.99
C ASN A 601 5.33 8.70 1.44
N ALA A 602 6.20 8.13 0.61
CA ALA A 602 6.03 6.76 0.10
C ALA A 602 6.55 5.70 1.08
N ARG A 603 7.31 6.11 2.10
CA ARG A 603 7.88 5.25 3.13
C ARG A 603 6.79 4.55 3.93
N ASN A 604 6.79 3.23 3.92
CA ASN A 604 6.04 2.49 4.92
C ASN A 604 6.86 2.37 6.20
N VAL A 605 6.17 2.32 7.33
CA VAL A 605 6.74 1.89 8.61
C VAL A 605 6.11 0.56 8.99
N ILE A 606 6.91 -0.49 8.99
CA ILE A 606 6.48 -1.89 9.14
C ILE A 606 7.18 -2.46 10.37
N SER A 607 6.52 -2.38 11.51
CA SER A 607 7.18 -2.54 12.82
C SER A 607 6.17 -2.97 13.87
N GLY A 608 6.61 -3.65 14.93
CA GLY A 608 5.73 -4.11 16.01
C GLY A 608 4.82 -5.29 15.62
N ASN A 609 5.13 -6.00 14.53
CA ASN A 609 4.41 -7.22 14.16
C ASN A 609 4.98 -8.42 14.95
N ASP A 610 4.13 -9.37 15.33
CA ASP A 610 4.51 -10.49 16.20
C ASP A 610 5.52 -11.44 15.52
N SER A 611 5.39 -11.60 14.21
CA SER A 611 6.23 -12.43 13.34
C SER A 611 6.92 -11.54 12.32
N ILE A 612 6.91 -11.84 11.02
CA ILE A 612 7.77 -11.21 10.02
C ILE A 612 7.20 -9.84 9.63
N GLY A 613 8.09 -8.86 9.43
CA GLY A 613 7.70 -7.55 8.91
C GLY A 613 7.26 -7.65 7.44
N ILE A 614 8.13 -8.18 6.58
CA ILE A 614 7.85 -8.42 5.15
C ILE A 614 8.24 -9.84 4.74
N THR A 615 7.30 -10.61 4.21
CA THR A 615 7.57 -11.94 3.62
C THR A 615 7.43 -11.87 2.10
N ILE A 616 8.45 -12.30 1.37
CA ILE A 616 8.44 -12.46 -0.09
C ILE A 616 8.44 -13.96 -0.40
N LEU A 617 7.28 -14.47 -0.81
CA LEU A 617 7.07 -15.90 -1.08
C LEU A 617 7.78 -16.34 -2.36
N GLN A 618 8.00 -17.65 -2.51
CA GLN A 618 8.76 -18.24 -3.63
C GLN A 618 8.27 -17.82 -5.03
N SER A 619 6.98 -17.56 -5.20
CA SER A 619 6.38 -17.11 -6.48
C SER A 619 6.58 -15.62 -6.79
N ALA A 620 6.94 -14.81 -5.79
CA ALA A 620 6.99 -13.35 -5.89
C ALA A 620 8.37 -12.85 -6.34
N THR A 621 8.69 -13.00 -7.62
CA THR A 621 9.95 -12.50 -8.20
C THR A 621 9.88 -11.03 -8.59
N GLY A 622 11.00 -10.32 -8.65
CA GLY A 622 10.99 -8.92 -9.13
C GLY A 622 10.29 -7.96 -8.18
N THR A 623 10.12 -8.33 -6.92
CA THR A 623 9.57 -7.45 -5.88
C THR A 623 10.59 -6.36 -5.55
N VAL A 624 10.13 -5.12 -5.42
CA VAL A 624 10.96 -3.98 -4.99
C VAL A 624 10.54 -3.56 -3.59
N VAL A 625 11.44 -3.66 -2.61
CA VAL A 625 11.25 -3.14 -1.25
C VAL A 625 12.20 -1.98 -1.07
N GLN A 626 11.71 -0.74 -1.03
CA GLN A 626 12.58 0.45 -1.00
C GLN A 626 12.06 1.57 -0.09
N GLY A 627 12.97 2.28 0.56
CA GLY A 627 12.68 3.48 1.34
C GLY A 627 11.86 3.27 2.61
N ASN A 628 11.71 2.03 3.09
CA ASN A 628 10.89 1.67 4.24
C ASN A 628 11.67 1.75 5.57
N TYR A 629 10.93 1.91 6.67
CA TYR A 629 11.42 1.68 8.04
C TYR A 629 10.85 0.38 8.57
N ILE A 630 11.73 -0.54 8.98
CA ILE A 630 11.36 -1.91 9.33
C ILE A 630 12.00 -2.27 10.69
N GLY A 631 11.14 -2.40 11.70
CA GLY A 631 11.51 -2.67 13.10
C GLY A 631 11.83 -1.43 13.94
N ILE A 632 11.55 -0.23 13.42
CA ILE A 632 11.79 1.06 14.11
C ILE A 632 10.57 1.97 14.05
N THR A 633 10.51 2.94 14.96
CA THR A 633 9.47 3.96 15.02
C THR A 633 9.52 4.92 13.83
N LEU A 634 8.43 5.66 13.59
CA LEU A 634 8.31 6.62 12.48
C LEU A 634 9.36 7.73 12.52
N ASP A 635 9.87 8.10 13.71
CA ASP A 635 10.96 9.06 13.88
C ASP A 635 12.34 8.52 13.44
N GLY A 636 12.44 7.21 13.18
CA GLY A 636 13.65 6.52 12.80
C GLY A 636 14.72 6.42 13.89
N GLN A 637 14.38 6.70 15.16
CA GLN A 637 15.33 6.76 16.28
C GLN A 637 15.19 5.64 17.31
N SER A 638 14.02 5.03 17.43
CA SER A 638 13.73 4.02 18.47
C SER A 638 13.37 2.68 17.85
N ASN A 639 13.67 1.59 18.56
CA ASN A 639 13.25 0.26 18.13
C ASN A 639 11.75 0.04 18.37
N ARG A 640 11.13 -0.71 17.48
CA ARG A 640 9.79 -1.30 17.64
C ARG A 640 9.79 -2.65 16.90
N PRO A 641 10.28 -3.72 17.56
CA PRO A 641 10.69 -4.94 16.89
C PRO A 641 9.56 -5.59 16.10
N ASN A 642 9.90 -6.12 14.92
CA ASN A 642 9.20 -7.27 14.38
C ASN A 642 9.82 -8.56 14.94
N CYS A 643 9.17 -9.69 14.69
CA CYS A 643 9.66 -11.05 14.91
C CYS A 643 9.77 -11.49 16.36
N THR A 644 8.93 -10.95 17.24
CA THR A 644 8.87 -11.35 18.66
C THR A 644 8.56 -12.85 18.87
N LYS A 645 8.06 -13.57 17.86
CA LYS A 645 7.63 -14.99 17.95
C LYS A 645 8.24 -15.98 16.94
N SER A 646 8.77 -15.56 15.78
CA SER A 646 9.13 -16.49 14.68
C SER A 646 10.63 -16.71 14.47
N GLY A 647 11.50 -15.76 14.81
CA GLY A 647 12.95 -15.85 14.60
C GLY A 647 13.41 -15.86 13.12
N GLN A 648 12.49 -15.68 12.15
CA GLN A 648 12.73 -15.80 10.70
C GLN A 648 13.15 -14.49 10.02
N GLY A 649 13.48 -13.45 10.79
CA GLY A 649 14.00 -12.18 10.28
C GLY A 649 12.93 -11.17 9.85
N ALA A 650 13.29 -9.88 9.85
CA ALA A 650 12.36 -8.78 9.62
C ALA A 650 11.85 -8.72 8.17
N ILE A 651 12.74 -9.03 7.23
CA ILE A 651 12.41 -9.32 5.84
C ILE A 651 12.82 -10.76 5.55
N TYR A 652 11.87 -11.59 5.13
CA TYR A 652 12.09 -12.97 4.73
C TYR A 652 11.90 -13.14 3.22
N ILE A 653 12.89 -13.71 2.52
CA ILE A 653 12.91 -13.85 1.07
C ILE A 653 13.16 -15.29 0.67
N ALA A 654 12.21 -15.86 -0.08
CA ALA A 654 12.32 -17.22 -0.64
C ALA A 654 12.30 -17.24 -2.17
N SER A 655 12.28 -16.09 -2.83
CA SER A 655 12.23 -15.96 -4.30
C SER A 655 13.45 -15.24 -4.87
N ARG A 656 13.56 -15.32 -6.19
CA ARG A 656 14.66 -14.73 -6.97
C ARG A 656 14.38 -13.35 -7.51
N GLY A 657 15.45 -12.61 -7.81
CA GLY A 657 15.38 -11.41 -8.63
C GLY A 657 14.70 -10.21 -7.98
N ASN A 658 14.71 -10.12 -6.65
CA ASN A 658 14.12 -8.99 -5.92
C ASN A 658 15.15 -7.89 -5.67
N LEU A 659 14.67 -6.65 -5.55
CA LEU A 659 15.47 -5.48 -5.16
C LEU A 659 15.09 -5.05 -3.74
N ILE A 660 16.04 -5.13 -2.82
CA ILE A 660 15.90 -4.60 -1.45
C ILE A 660 16.76 -3.35 -1.33
N GLY A 661 16.08 -2.21 -1.29
CA GLY A 661 16.66 -0.87 -1.25
C GLY A 661 16.73 -0.26 -2.65
N GLY A 662 17.87 0.33 -2.99
CA GLY A 662 18.14 0.87 -4.32
C GLY A 662 19.21 1.95 -4.30
N MET A 663 19.71 2.30 -5.49
CA MET A 663 20.85 3.23 -5.64
C MET A 663 20.44 4.71 -5.63
N SER A 664 19.15 5.00 -5.73
CA SER A 664 18.63 6.38 -5.74
C SER A 664 18.51 6.94 -4.31
N PRO A 665 18.72 8.25 -4.09
CA PRO A 665 18.46 8.86 -2.80
C PRO A 665 17.05 8.52 -2.27
N GLY A 666 16.98 8.06 -1.02
CA GLY A 666 15.73 7.66 -0.37
C GLY A 666 15.23 6.25 -0.72
N ALA A 667 15.88 5.51 -1.63
CA ALA A 667 15.53 4.11 -1.92
C ALA A 667 16.00 3.12 -0.85
N GLY A 668 17.03 3.46 -0.07
CA GLY A 668 17.53 2.64 1.03
C GLY A 668 16.48 2.38 2.11
N ASN A 669 16.32 1.12 2.51
CA ASN A 669 15.53 0.78 3.70
C ASN A 669 16.36 0.94 4.97
N VAL A 670 15.69 1.20 6.09
CA VAL A 670 16.27 1.05 7.43
C VAL A 670 15.67 -0.20 8.06
N ILE A 671 16.51 -1.21 8.30
CA ILE A 671 16.12 -2.55 8.74
C ILE A 671 16.83 -2.82 10.08
N SER A 672 16.15 -2.48 11.17
CA SER A 672 16.79 -2.29 12.47
C SER A 672 15.83 -2.58 13.61
N GLY A 673 16.36 -2.86 14.79
CA GLY A 673 15.54 -2.98 16.00
C GLY A 673 14.64 -4.21 16.06
N ASN A 674 14.87 -5.23 15.23
CA ASN A 674 14.05 -6.45 15.19
C ASN A 674 14.57 -7.53 16.15
N ASP A 675 13.70 -8.42 16.63
CA ASP A 675 14.05 -9.52 17.56
C ASP A 675 14.63 -10.77 16.86
N ALA A 676 14.99 -10.63 15.59
CA ALA A 676 15.52 -11.67 14.70
C ALA A 676 16.54 -11.05 13.74
N PRO A 677 17.04 -11.77 12.70
CA PRO A 677 17.90 -11.15 11.69
C PRO A 677 17.22 -9.95 11.02
N GLY A 678 17.98 -8.95 10.57
CA GLY A 678 17.41 -7.86 9.78
C GLY A 678 16.81 -8.37 8.47
N LEU A 679 17.61 -9.10 7.69
CA LEU A 679 17.22 -9.67 6.41
C LEU A 679 17.59 -11.15 6.34
N TYR A 680 16.64 -12.02 5.97
CA TYR A 680 16.83 -13.45 5.81
C TYR A 680 16.46 -13.91 4.39
N LEU A 681 17.45 -14.38 3.62
CA LEU A 681 17.27 -15.07 2.35
C LEU A 681 17.45 -16.57 2.58
N THR A 682 16.55 -17.40 2.05
CA THR A 682 16.61 -18.84 2.30
C THR A 682 16.23 -19.72 1.13
N GLY A 683 17.02 -20.78 0.96
CA GLY A 683 16.85 -21.81 -0.06
C GLY A 683 17.35 -21.39 -1.44
N SER A 684 17.61 -22.38 -2.29
CA SER A 684 18.25 -22.20 -3.60
C SER A 684 17.47 -21.33 -4.59
N ASN A 685 16.18 -21.10 -4.33
CA ASN A 685 15.35 -20.18 -5.11
C ASN A 685 15.57 -18.70 -4.74
N ALA A 686 16.18 -18.40 -3.59
CA ALA A 686 16.51 -17.04 -3.17
C ALA A 686 17.80 -16.55 -3.84
N ALA A 687 17.81 -16.54 -5.17
CA ALA A 687 18.97 -16.21 -5.99
C ALA A 687 18.80 -14.91 -6.78
N HIS A 688 19.91 -14.30 -7.21
CA HIS A 688 19.92 -13.08 -8.04
C HIS A 688 19.14 -11.92 -7.42
N ASN A 689 19.05 -11.86 -6.09
CA ASN A 689 18.51 -10.71 -5.40
C ASN A 689 19.59 -9.62 -5.31
N THR A 690 19.18 -8.36 -5.40
CA THR A 690 20.05 -7.20 -5.22
C THR A 690 19.67 -6.49 -3.93
N ILE A 691 20.62 -6.38 -3.01
CA ILE A 691 20.47 -5.68 -1.74
C ILE A 691 21.38 -4.44 -1.82
N ALA A 692 20.82 -3.24 -1.91
CA ALA A 692 21.61 -2.03 -2.16
C ALA A 692 21.10 -0.81 -1.38
N GLY A 693 22.01 0.01 -0.87
CA GLY A 693 21.70 1.30 -0.25
C GLY A 693 21.02 1.23 1.12
N ASN A 694 20.97 0.08 1.78
CA ASN A 694 20.24 -0.10 3.04
C ASN A 694 21.08 0.23 4.28
N TYR A 695 20.41 0.65 5.36
CA TYR A 695 20.98 0.70 6.71
C TYR A 695 20.41 -0.46 7.53
N ILE A 696 21.29 -1.32 8.04
CA ILE A 696 20.89 -2.56 8.74
C ILE A 696 21.53 -2.57 10.13
N GLY A 697 20.70 -2.48 11.17
CA GLY A 697 21.12 -2.40 12.58
C GLY A 697 21.43 -0.98 13.09
N LEU A 698 21.11 0.05 12.29
CA LEU A 698 21.34 1.47 12.57
C LEU A 698 20.03 2.27 12.65
N ASN A 699 20.09 3.47 13.23
CA ASN A 699 19.04 4.48 13.10
C ASN A 699 18.96 5.02 11.66
N ALA A 700 17.94 5.84 11.38
CA ALA A 700 17.70 6.36 10.03
C ALA A 700 18.79 7.32 9.49
N GLN A 701 19.62 7.89 10.36
CA GLN A 701 20.77 8.73 10.00
C GLN A 701 22.04 7.90 9.75
N GLY A 702 22.02 6.61 10.09
CA GLY A 702 23.17 5.71 9.94
C GLY A 702 24.31 6.00 10.93
N ASN A 703 24.04 6.66 12.06
CA ASN A 703 25.07 7.12 13.01
C ASN A 703 24.89 6.60 14.44
N GLY A 704 23.87 5.78 14.70
CA GLY A 704 23.65 5.14 16.00
C GLY A 704 23.08 3.73 15.83
N ALA A 705 23.43 2.83 16.74
CA ALA A 705 22.94 1.45 16.70
C ALA A 705 21.47 1.35 17.12
N ILE A 706 20.67 0.66 16.32
CA ILE A 706 19.36 0.12 16.72
C ILE A 706 19.38 -1.36 16.33
N SER A 707 19.94 -2.16 17.23
CA SER A 707 20.37 -3.52 16.94
C SER A 707 19.24 -4.43 16.48
N ASN A 708 19.45 -5.20 15.40
CA ASN A 708 18.72 -6.44 15.20
C ASN A 708 19.31 -7.49 16.16
N ALA A 709 18.48 -8.31 16.82
CA ALA A 709 18.91 -9.16 17.93
C ALA A 709 19.96 -10.22 17.55
N THR A 710 20.03 -10.60 16.27
CA THR A 710 21.01 -11.56 15.74
C THR A 710 21.78 -10.97 14.56
N TYR A 711 21.65 -11.55 13.36
CA TYR A 711 22.42 -11.18 12.18
C TYR A 711 21.90 -9.88 11.55
N GLY A 712 22.77 -9.08 10.95
CA GLY A 712 22.31 -8.04 10.03
C GLY A 712 21.63 -8.67 8.81
N MET A 713 22.36 -9.56 8.13
CA MET A 713 21.91 -10.33 6.99
C MET A 713 22.26 -11.81 7.15
N TYR A 714 21.29 -12.69 6.87
CA TYR A 714 21.47 -14.14 6.89
C TYR A 714 21.06 -14.73 5.54
N LEU A 715 21.98 -15.39 4.85
CA LEU A 715 21.77 -16.05 3.57
C LEU A 715 21.98 -17.55 3.79
N PHE A 716 20.89 -18.31 3.90
CA PHE A 716 20.94 -19.75 4.14
C PHE A 716 20.65 -20.52 2.85
N ASN A 717 21.66 -21.20 2.29
CA ASN A 717 21.57 -21.91 1.01
C ASN A 717 21.01 -21.02 -0.12
N ALA A 718 21.41 -19.74 -0.13
CA ALA A 718 20.90 -18.72 -1.04
C ALA A 718 22.03 -18.24 -1.98
N PRO A 719 22.11 -18.75 -3.23
CA PRO A 719 23.23 -18.50 -4.13
C PRO A 719 23.06 -17.23 -4.97
N SER A 720 24.17 -16.74 -5.52
CA SER A 720 24.20 -15.77 -6.64
C SER A 720 23.48 -14.45 -6.37
N ASN A 721 23.54 -13.93 -5.15
CA ASN A 721 22.98 -12.62 -4.77
C ASN A 721 24.05 -11.52 -4.78
N THR A 722 23.63 -10.30 -5.07
CA THR A 722 24.50 -9.11 -5.02
C THR A 722 24.15 -8.26 -3.80
N ILE A 723 25.13 -8.03 -2.92
CA ILE A 723 25.04 -7.20 -1.74
C ILE A 723 25.94 -5.98 -1.96
N GLY A 724 25.31 -4.86 -2.25
CA GLY A 724 25.93 -3.56 -2.47
C GLY A 724 26.07 -3.20 -3.95
N GLY A 725 27.14 -2.49 -4.30
CA GLY A 725 27.45 -2.08 -5.66
C GLY A 725 28.56 -1.02 -5.70
N THR A 726 29.03 -0.70 -6.91
CA THR A 726 30.20 0.20 -7.10
C THR A 726 29.91 1.69 -6.95
N SER A 727 28.63 2.07 -6.93
CA SER A 727 28.23 3.46 -6.70
C SER A 727 28.00 3.74 -5.21
N PRO A 728 28.27 4.95 -4.70
CA PRO A 728 27.98 5.28 -3.31
C PRO A 728 26.52 5.07 -2.90
N GLY A 729 25.56 5.24 -3.84
CA GLY A 729 24.13 5.00 -3.57
C GLY A 729 23.79 3.52 -3.39
N ALA A 730 24.59 2.59 -3.94
CA ALA A 730 24.37 1.15 -3.78
C ALA A 730 24.92 0.60 -2.46
N ARG A 731 25.76 1.35 -1.75
CA ARG A 731 26.42 0.93 -0.51
C ARG A 731 25.42 0.61 0.59
N ASN A 732 25.44 -0.63 1.09
CA ASN A 732 24.79 -0.94 2.35
C ASN A 732 25.71 -0.60 3.52
N VAL A 733 25.11 -0.24 4.66
CA VAL A 733 25.80 -0.05 5.94
C VAL A 733 25.22 -1.05 6.92
N ILE A 734 25.99 -2.07 7.29
CA ILE A 734 25.57 -3.21 8.12
C ILE A 734 26.35 -3.20 9.44
N SER A 735 25.73 -2.67 10.48
CA SER A 735 26.43 -2.29 11.70
C SER A 735 25.52 -2.35 12.92
N GLY A 736 26.10 -2.48 14.12
CA GLY A 736 25.33 -2.49 15.37
C GLY A 736 24.45 -3.73 15.59
N ASN A 737 24.60 -4.79 14.80
CA ASN A 737 23.78 -6.01 14.94
C ASN A 737 24.24 -6.88 16.13
N GLY A 738 23.31 -7.68 16.64
CA GLY A 738 23.45 -8.45 17.88
C GLY A 738 24.41 -9.63 17.79
N THR A 739 24.75 -10.07 16.58
CA THR A 739 25.81 -11.05 16.28
C THR A 739 26.60 -10.62 15.03
N ILE A 740 26.63 -11.43 13.97
CA ILE A 740 27.39 -11.21 12.74
C ILE A 740 26.72 -10.16 11.84
N GLY A 741 27.51 -9.36 11.12
CA GLY A 741 27.03 -8.43 10.10
C GLY A 741 26.33 -9.16 8.95
N ILE A 742 27.11 -9.91 8.15
CA ILE A 742 26.61 -10.71 7.02
C ILE A 742 27.04 -12.17 7.20
N ALA A 743 26.08 -13.10 7.24
CA ALA A 743 26.33 -14.54 7.32
C ALA A 743 25.85 -15.26 6.06
N LEU A 744 26.75 -15.94 5.36
CA LEU A 744 26.46 -16.89 4.28
C LEU A 744 26.62 -18.30 4.82
N PHE A 745 25.55 -19.08 4.80
CA PHE A 745 25.51 -20.35 5.50
C PHE A 745 24.96 -21.47 4.64
N GLY A 746 25.66 -22.60 4.65
CA GLY A 746 25.29 -23.82 3.95
C GLY A 746 25.96 -23.94 2.58
N SER A 747 26.09 -25.17 2.11
CA SER A 747 26.86 -25.53 0.92
C SER A 747 26.28 -25.04 -0.40
N ASP A 748 25.08 -24.45 -0.38
CA ASP A 748 24.46 -23.86 -1.58
C ASP A 748 24.48 -22.32 -1.52
N ALA A 749 25.16 -21.71 -0.53
CA ALA A 749 25.31 -20.26 -0.40
C ALA A 749 26.44 -19.72 -1.29
N ASP A 750 26.42 -20.12 -2.56
CA ASP A 750 27.56 -19.97 -3.48
C ASP A 750 27.44 -18.77 -4.41
N GLY A 751 28.58 -18.28 -4.91
CA GLY A 751 28.60 -17.29 -5.99
C GLY A 751 27.97 -15.94 -5.63
N ASN A 752 27.88 -15.59 -4.35
CA ASN A 752 27.37 -14.29 -3.91
C ASN A 752 28.45 -13.21 -4.05
N GLU A 753 28.03 -12.00 -4.39
CA GLU A 753 28.90 -10.83 -4.59
C GLU A 753 28.65 -9.79 -3.49
N LEU A 754 29.62 -9.59 -2.61
CA LEU A 754 29.60 -8.57 -1.57
C LEU A 754 30.54 -7.44 -2.01
N VAL A 755 30.00 -6.30 -2.43
CA VAL A 755 30.78 -5.21 -3.04
C VAL A 755 30.36 -3.83 -2.54
N GLY A 756 31.34 -2.99 -2.20
CA GLY A 756 31.12 -1.57 -1.91
C GLY A 756 30.44 -1.27 -0.57
N ASN A 757 30.36 -2.21 0.37
CA ASN A 757 29.63 -2.09 1.64
C ASN A 757 30.49 -1.54 2.79
N TYR A 758 29.84 -0.93 3.79
CA TYR A 758 30.44 -0.62 5.10
C TYR A 758 29.88 -1.58 6.15
N ILE A 759 30.76 -2.24 6.91
CA ILE A 759 30.39 -3.29 7.86
C ILE A 759 31.10 -3.03 9.19
N GLY A 760 30.31 -2.76 10.23
CA GLY A 760 30.79 -2.39 11.57
C GLY A 760 31.11 -0.90 11.77
N LEU A 761 30.80 -0.07 10.78
CA LEU A 761 31.00 1.39 10.78
C LEU A 761 29.68 2.16 10.63
N ASP A 762 29.70 3.46 10.92
CA ASP A 762 28.62 4.37 10.59
C ASP A 762 28.52 4.65 9.08
N ALA A 763 27.48 5.39 8.66
CA ALA A 763 27.27 5.71 7.24
C ALA A 763 28.37 6.59 6.62
N SER A 764 29.17 7.29 7.43
CA SER A 764 30.35 8.03 6.93
C SER A 764 31.57 7.13 6.71
N GLY A 765 31.60 5.94 7.33
CA GLY A 765 32.74 5.03 7.30
C GLY A 765 33.90 5.50 8.18
N SER A 766 33.65 6.37 9.16
CA SER A 766 34.68 6.98 10.01
C SER A 766 34.50 6.73 11.50
N VAL A 767 33.35 6.17 11.92
CA VAL A 767 33.06 5.84 13.32
C VAL A 767 32.65 4.38 13.42
N ALA A 768 33.26 3.64 14.36
CA ALA A 768 32.88 2.26 14.62
C ALA A 768 31.50 2.18 15.29
N ILE A 769 30.61 1.38 14.69
CA ILE A 769 29.34 0.93 15.28
C ILE A 769 29.35 -0.60 15.19
N PRO A 770 30.03 -1.28 16.14
CA PRO A 770 30.38 -2.68 16.02
C PRO A 770 29.18 -3.60 15.84
N ASN A 771 29.26 -4.54 14.90
CA ASN A 771 28.52 -5.80 15.05
C ASN A 771 29.15 -6.60 16.20
N ARG A 772 28.33 -7.35 16.94
CA ARG A 772 28.79 -8.07 18.14
C ARG A 772 29.56 -9.37 17.85
N GLY A 773 29.51 -9.87 16.61
CA GLY A 773 30.33 -10.96 16.11
C GLY A 773 31.19 -10.50 14.93
N ASP A 774 31.37 -11.38 13.95
CA ASP A 774 32.17 -11.09 12.75
C ASP A 774 31.50 -10.05 11.84
N GLY A 775 32.32 -9.40 11.02
CA GLY A 775 31.81 -8.57 9.93
C GLY A 775 31.11 -9.42 8.86
N ILE A 776 31.85 -10.38 8.30
CA ILE A 776 31.37 -11.35 7.30
C ILE A 776 31.75 -12.76 7.76
N TYR A 777 30.79 -13.68 7.76
CA TYR A 777 30.99 -15.08 8.08
C TYR A 777 30.49 -15.96 6.94
N ILE A 778 31.33 -16.84 6.39
CA ILE A 778 30.96 -17.82 5.38
C ILE A 778 31.18 -19.22 5.94
N ASN A 779 30.11 -20.02 6.00
CA ASN A 779 30.14 -21.40 6.45
C ASN A 779 29.74 -22.34 5.30
N GLY A 780 30.75 -22.95 4.68
CA GLY A 780 30.61 -23.94 3.60
C GLY A 780 30.21 -23.43 2.21
N GLY A 781 30.01 -22.11 2.04
CA GLY A 781 29.64 -21.53 0.74
C GLY A 781 30.87 -21.29 -0.15
N ASP A 782 30.75 -21.66 -1.43
CA ASP A 782 31.86 -21.66 -2.38
C ASP A 782 31.75 -20.53 -3.41
N GLY A 783 32.89 -20.10 -3.95
CA GLY A 783 32.91 -19.22 -5.12
C GLY A 783 32.35 -17.81 -4.87
N ASN A 784 32.25 -17.35 -3.62
CA ASN A 784 31.76 -16.02 -3.28
C ASN A 784 32.85 -14.96 -3.52
N THR A 785 32.44 -13.76 -3.90
CA THR A 785 33.34 -12.61 -4.11
C THR A 785 33.09 -11.54 -3.05
N ILE A 786 34.14 -11.19 -2.31
CA ILE A 786 34.17 -10.08 -1.36
C ILE A 786 35.10 -9.01 -1.92
N GLY A 787 34.52 -7.94 -2.45
CA GLY A 787 35.25 -6.78 -2.95
C GLY A 787 35.47 -6.78 -4.46
N GLY A 788 36.47 -6.02 -4.93
CA GLY A 788 36.77 -5.87 -6.36
C GLY A 788 37.94 -4.92 -6.60
N THR A 789 38.45 -4.90 -7.83
CA THR A 789 39.64 -4.12 -8.23
C THR A 789 39.37 -2.66 -8.57
N VAL A 790 38.10 -2.23 -8.58
CA VAL A 790 37.74 -0.81 -8.74
C VAL A 790 37.43 -0.19 -7.38
N PRO A 791 37.80 1.08 -7.10
CA PRO A 791 37.59 1.69 -5.79
C PRO A 791 36.16 1.62 -5.25
N GLY A 792 35.16 1.63 -6.14
CA GLY A 792 33.75 1.50 -5.77
C GLY A 792 33.35 0.11 -5.25
N SER A 793 34.03 -0.96 -5.67
CA SER A 793 33.72 -2.34 -5.23
C SER A 793 34.25 -2.67 -3.84
N ARG A 794 35.12 -1.82 -3.28
CA ARG A 794 35.79 -2.03 -1.99
C ARG A 794 34.80 -2.08 -0.84
N ASN A 795 34.80 -3.18 -0.09
CA ASN A 795 34.16 -3.20 1.22
C ASN A 795 35.10 -2.60 2.28
N VAL A 796 34.52 -1.99 3.30
CA VAL A 796 35.22 -1.54 4.51
C VAL A 796 34.64 -2.33 5.69
N ILE A 797 35.44 -3.24 6.24
CA ILE A 797 35.03 -4.22 7.26
C ILE A 797 35.85 -4.02 8.52
N SER A 798 35.28 -3.29 9.47
CA SER A 798 36.05 -2.68 10.55
C SER A 798 35.22 -2.51 11.81
N GLY A 799 35.89 -2.51 12.96
CA GLY A 799 35.28 -2.27 14.26
C GLY A 799 34.36 -3.38 14.76
N ASN A 800 34.25 -4.51 14.06
CA ASN A 800 33.46 -5.67 14.51
C ASN A 800 34.09 -6.28 15.77
N LYS A 801 33.29 -6.96 16.60
CA LYS A 801 33.76 -7.46 17.90
C LYS A 801 34.55 -8.76 17.81
N ASP A 802 34.37 -9.53 16.74
CA ASP A 802 35.16 -10.72 16.44
C ASP A 802 36.04 -10.48 15.20
N ASP A 803 36.06 -11.39 14.22
CA ASP A 803 36.89 -11.27 13.03
C ASP A 803 36.30 -10.24 12.04
N GLY A 804 37.14 -9.70 11.16
CA GLY A 804 36.64 -8.94 10.01
C GLY A 804 35.86 -9.86 9.07
N ILE A 805 36.55 -10.90 8.59
CA ILE A 805 35.99 -11.94 7.73
C ILE A 805 36.42 -13.30 8.29
N GLU A 806 35.50 -14.26 8.38
CA GLU A 806 35.80 -15.66 8.67
C GLU A 806 35.23 -16.58 7.57
N LEU A 807 36.09 -17.44 7.03
CA LEU A 807 35.75 -18.52 6.09
C LEU A 807 35.91 -19.85 6.83
N TYR A 808 34.82 -20.58 7.01
CA TYR A 808 34.75 -21.74 7.88
C TYR A 808 34.11 -22.94 7.18
N ASN A 809 34.58 -24.14 7.53
CA ASN A 809 33.96 -25.42 7.17
C ASN A 809 33.78 -25.60 5.66
N ARG A 810 34.90 -25.67 4.94
CA ARG A 810 34.96 -25.83 3.48
C ARG A 810 34.27 -24.70 2.73
N ALA A 811 34.52 -23.46 3.15
CA ALA A 811 34.18 -22.30 2.34
C ALA A 811 35.29 -22.12 1.31
N ASP A 812 35.19 -22.84 0.19
CA ASP A 812 36.28 -22.99 -0.77
C ASP A 812 36.12 -22.06 -1.98
N ASN A 813 37.20 -21.81 -2.71
CA ASN A 813 37.19 -21.03 -3.95
C ASN A 813 36.62 -19.60 -3.82
N ASN A 814 36.65 -19.00 -2.62
CA ASN A 814 36.18 -17.63 -2.41
C ASN A 814 37.27 -16.62 -2.79
N LEU A 815 36.84 -15.47 -3.32
CA LEU A 815 37.70 -14.36 -3.74
C LEU A 815 37.54 -13.18 -2.78
N VAL A 816 38.60 -12.81 -2.08
CA VAL A 816 38.66 -11.64 -1.19
C VAL A 816 39.64 -10.64 -1.79
N VAL A 817 39.17 -9.54 -2.38
CA VAL A 817 40.02 -8.66 -3.20
C VAL A 817 39.68 -7.18 -3.02
N GLY A 818 40.71 -6.33 -2.91
CA GLY A 818 40.57 -4.87 -2.88
C GLY A 818 39.86 -4.27 -1.66
N ASN A 819 39.68 -5.02 -0.58
CA ASN A 819 38.95 -4.60 0.63
C ASN A 819 39.82 -3.81 1.61
N TYR A 820 39.17 -3.01 2.46
CA TYR A 820 39.76 -2.42 3.65
C TYR A 820 39.23 -3.14 4.89
N ILE A 821 40.13 -3.71 5.69
CA ILE A 821 39.80 -4.53 6.85
C ILE A 821 40.53 -3.97 8.08
N GLY A 822 39.78 -3.51 9.06
CA GLY A 822 40.29 -2.90 10.30
C GLY A 822 40.73 -1.43 10.17
N THR A 823 40.37 -0.76 9.07
CA THR A 823 40.63 0.67 8.83
C THR A 823 39.33 1.46 8.61
N ASP A 824 39.41 2.79 8.66
CA ASP A 824 38.30 3.63 8.18
C ASP A 824 38.14 3.58 6.65
N ALA A 825 37.11 4.25 6.12
CA ALA A 825 36.87 4.29 4.68
C ALA A 825 37.98 4.95 3.85
N SER A 826 38.87 5.71 4.48
CA SER A 826 40.06 6.28 3.83
C SER A 826 41.23 5.29 3.77
N GLY A 827 41.15 4.21 4.54
CA GLY A 827 42.20 3.20 4.68
C GLY A 827 43.36 3.67 5.57
N MET A 828 43.20 4.75 6.34
CA MET A 828 44.29 5.38 7.10
C MET A 828 44.08 5.29 8.61
N SER A 829 42.86 5.51 9.09
CA SER A 829 42.61 5.53 10.55
C SER A 829 42.36 4.13 11.09
N ALA A 830 42.83 3.87 12.30
CA ALA A 830 42.68 2.58 12.96
C ALA A 830 41.22 2.34 13.42
N MET A 831 40.61 1.29 12.90
CA MET A 831 39.26 0.83 13.23
C MET A 831 39.25 -0.70 13.34
N GLY A 832 40.23 -1.26 14.03
CA GLY A 832 40.48 -2.70 14.08
C GLY A 832 39.28 -3.55 14.47
N ASN A 833 39.17 -4.73 13.85
CA ASN A 833 38.26 -5.77 14.34
C ASN A 833 38.79 -6.39 15.64
N GLY A 834 37.89 -6.97 16.43
CA GLY A 834 38.17 -7.47 17.77
C GLY A 834 39.04 -8.71 17.85
N GLN A 835 39.21 -9.40 16.72
CA GLN A 835 40.09 -10.57 16.58
C GLN A 835 41.00 -10.44 15.36
N VAL A 836 40.87 -11.32 14.36
CA VAL A 836 41.71 -11.40 13.16
C VAL A 836 41.07 -10.55 12.05
N GLY A 837 41.88 -10.02 11.14
CA GLY A 837 41.35 -9.35 9.95
C GLY A 837 40.57 -10.32 9.04
N LEU A 838 41.23 -11.41 8.65
CA LEU A 838 40.66 -12.51 7.87
C LEU A 838 41.11 -13.87 8.41
N ARG A 839 40.17 -14.71 8.82
CA ARG A 839 40.41 -16.07 9.32
C ARG A 839 39.88 -17.11 8.36
N LEU A 840 40.68 -18.14 8.07
CA LEU A 840 40.26 -19.33 7.33
C LEU A 840 40.37 -20.54 8.25
N ILE A 841 39.33 -21.36 8.31
CA ILE A 841 39.32 -22.61 9.07
C ILE A 841 38.78 -23.73 8.18
N ASP A 842 39.56 -24.80 8.01
CA ASP A 842 39.17 -25.97 7.19
C ASP A 842 38.68 -25.58 5.78
N SER A 843 39.26 -24.53 5.19
CA SER A 843 38.83 -23.94 3.91
C SER A 843 40.01 -23.81 2.95
N SER A 844 39.77 -24.12 1.69
CA SER A 844 40.76 -24.38 0.65
C SER A 844 40.53 -23.55 -0.61
N LEU A 845 41.55 -23.43 -1.46
CA LEU A 845 41.45 -22.84 -2.79
C LEU A 845 40.98 -21.36 -2.80
N ASN A 846 41.07 -20.65 -1.67
CA ASN A 846 40.65 -19.25 -1.61
C ASN A 846 41.72 -18.32 -2.19
N THR A 847 41.29 -17.22 -2.79
CA THR A 847 42.18 -16.18 -3.33
C THR A 847 42.01 -14.90 -2.54
N ILE A 848 43.09 -14.45 -1.90
CA ILE A 848 43.14 -13.26 -1.06
C ILE A 848 44.09 -12.29 -1.73
N GLY A 849 43.54 -11.26 -2.36
CA GLY A 849 44.28 -10.25 -3.10
C GLY A 849 44.54 -10.65 -4.57
N GLY A 850 45.67 -10.23 -5.11
CA GLY A 850 46.11 -10.52 -6.46
C GLY A 850 47.35 -9.71 -6.86
N PRO A 851 48.03 -10.06 -7.97
CA PRO A 851 49.35 -9.50 -8.31
C PRO A 851 49.33 -8.02 -8.71
N SER A 852 48.16 -7.45 -9.01
CA SER A 852 48.02 -6.02 -9.29
C SER A 852 47.81 -5.21 -8.01
N PHE A 853 48.36 -4.00 -7.93
CA PHE A 853 48.21 -3.11 -6.75
C PHE A 853 46.77 -2.82 -6.33
N VAL A 854 45.81 -2.85 -7.27
CA VAL A 854 44.40 -2.59 -6.99
C VAL A 854 43.63 -3.82 -6.49
N ALA A 855 44.23 -5.02 -6.60
CA ALA A 855 43.65 -6.26 -6.12
C ALA A 855 43.98 -6.53 -4.64
N GLY A 856 45.09 -5.98 -4.13
CA GLY A 856 45.48 -6.14 -2.73
C GLY A 856 44.42 -5.66 -1.74
N ASN A 857 44.16 -6.47 -0.72
CA ASN A 857 43.42 -6.02 0.46
C ASN A 857 44.36 -5.22 1.37
N ARG A 858 43.81 -4.23 2.08
CA ARG A 858 44.47 -3.54 3.19
C ARG A 858 43.93 -4.10 4.49
N ILE A 859 44.77 -4.81 5.24
CA ILE A 859 44.39 -5.54 6.45
C ILE A 859 45.25 -5.02 7.61
N ALA A 860 44.67 -4.15 8.43
CA ALA A 860 45.45 -3.46 9.44
C ALA A 860 44.69 -3.24 10.74
N PHE A 861 45.44 -3.01 11.82
CA PHE A 861 44.94 -2.62 13.14
C PHE A 861 44.03 -3.63 13.85
N ASN A 862 43.90 -4.86 13.35
CA ASN A 862 43.11 -5.90 14.02
C ASN A 862 43.78 -6.30 15.33
N GLN A 863 42.98 -6.72 16.32
CA GLN A 863 43.46 -6.98 17.67
C GLN A 863 44.33 -8.25 17.80
N THR A 864 44.46 -9.04 16.74
CA THR A 864 45.36 -10.18 16.69
C THR A 864 46.20 -10.19 15.40
N HIS A 865 45.94 -11.14 14.49
CA HIS A 865 46.65 -11.36 13.23
C HIS A 865 45.99 -10.59 12.09
N GLY A 866 46.74 -10.35 11.01
CA GLY A 866 46.14 -9.88 9.76
C GLY A 866 45.30 -10.96 9.10
N VAL A 867 45.97 -12.04 8.69
CA VAL A 867 45.40 -13.24 8.08
C VAL A 867 45.85 -14.46 8.87
N THR A 868 44.96 -15.41 9.14
CA THR A 868 45.35 -16.72 9.68
C THR A 868 44.62 -17.85 8.96
N ILE A 869 45.29 -18.98 8.81
CA ILE A 869 44.73 -20.21 8.26
C ILE A 869 44.91 -21.31 9.29
N VAL A 870 43.80 -21.83 9.80
CA VAL A 870 43.77 -22.89 10.81
C VAL A 870 43.22 -24.17 10.17
N ASP A 871 43.86 -25.30 10.45
CA ASP A 871 43.58 -26.55 9.74
C ASP A 871 43.36 -27.75 10.67
N PRO A 872 42.35 -27.72 11.56
CA PRO A 872 42.10 -28.85 12.45
C PRO A 872 41.71 -30.13 11.69
N GLY A 873 41.23 -30.01 10.44
CA GLY A 873 40.84 -31.11 9.57
C GLY A 873 41.90 -31.62 8.60
N PHE A 874 43.09 -30.99 8.53
CA PHE A 874 44.16 -31.28 7.55
C PHE A 874 43.73 -31.13 6.07
N ILE A 875 42.89 -30.12 5.78
CA ILE A 875 42.33 -29.82 4.46
C ILE A 875 42.46 -28.35 4.02
N ALA A 876 43.00 -27.42 4.82
CA ALA A 876 43.05 -25.99 4.51
C ALA A 876 44.29 -25.61 3.66
N VAL A 877 44.30 -26.04 2.41
CA VAL A 877 45.43 -25.89 1.48
C VAL A 877 45.07 -25.00 0.28
N LYS A 878 46.09 -24.60 -0.48
CA LYS A 878 45.93 -23.87 -1.75
C LYS A 878 45.27 -22.50 -1.60
N ASN A 879 45.34 -21.90 -0.41
CA ASN A 879 44.87 -20.55 -0.19
C ASN A 879 45.99 -19.59 -0.59
N THR A 880 45.72 -18.75 -1.58
CA THR A 880 46.69 -17.79 -2.13
C THR A 880 46.51 -16.42 -1.48
N ILE A 881 47.60 -15.80 -1.04
CA ILE A 881 47.63 -14.49 -0.36
C ILE A 881 48.63 -13.61 -1.12
N ILE A 882 48.16 -12.87 -2.13
CA ILE A 882 49.02 -12.14 -3.07
C ILE A 882 48.75 -10.64 -3.03
N GLY A 883 49.81 -9.83 -2.98
CA GLY A 883 49.75 -8.37 -3.10
C GLY A 883 48.97 -7.62 -2.02
N ASN A 884 48.78 -8.20 -0.83
CA ASN A 884 48.00 -7.58 0.26
C ASN A 884 48.87 -6.69 1.15
N GLU A 885 48.38 -5.50 1.49
CA GLU A 885 48.99 -4.63 2.50
C GLU A 885 48.52 -5.06 3.89
N ILE A 886 49.35 -5.81 4.62
CA ILE A 886 49.02 -6.37 5.93
C ILE A 886 49.96 -5.79 6.98
N TYR A 887 49.46 -4.95 7.90
CA TYR A 887 50.33 -4.22 8.83
C TYR A 887 49.66 -3.73 10.12
N SER A 888 50.46 -3.45 11.14
CA SER A 888 50.02 -2.87 12.41
C SER A 888 48.89 -3.65 13.08
N ASN A 889 48.86 -4.98 12.91
CA ASN A 889 47.97 -5.85 13.67
C ASN A 889 48.65 -6.18 15.02
N ALA A 890 47.86 -6.34 16.09
CA ALA A 890 48.40 -6.24 17.45
C ALA A 890 49.44 -7.30 17.82
N THR A 891 49.42 -8.49 17.21
CA THR A 891 50.44 -9.53 17.44
C THR A 891 51.69 -9.34 16.59
N SER A 892 51.70 -8.38 15.67
CA SER A 892 52.75 -8.18 14.65
C SER A 892 52.94 -9.37 13.70
N TYR A 893 51.95 -10.25 13.59
CA TYR A 893 51.92 -11.33 12.61
C TYR A 893 50.92 -10.98 11.51
N GLY A 894 51.43 -10.74 10.31
CA GLY A 894 50.64 -10.44 9.13
C GLY A 894 49.91 -11.68 8.63
N ILE A 895 50.65 -12.77 8.40
CA ILE A 895 50.13 -14.08 8.01
C ILE A 895 50.63 -15.09 9.05
N ASP A 896 49.73 -15.91 9.58
CA ASP A 896 50.05 -17.00 10.51
C ASP A 896 49.37 -18.31 10.05
N LEU A 897 50.17 -19.34 9.80
CA LEU A 897 49.70 -20.68 9.45
C LEU A 897 49.59 -21.52 10.73
N ASN A 898 48.37 -21.96 11.05
CA ASN A 898 47.99 -22.76 12.22
C ASN A 898 47.90 -22.02 13.58
N GLN A 899 48.10 -20.70 13.59
CA GLN A 899 48.00 -19.86 14.79
C GLN A 899 48.90 -20.33 15.94
N ASP A 900 50.02 -20.96 15.60
CA ASP A 900 51.03 -21.47 16.52
C ASP A 900 52.34 -20.66 16.46
N GLY A 901 52.36 -19.61 15.65
CA GLY A 901 53.45 -18.66 15.50
C GLY A 901 54.20 -18.83 14.20
N HIS A 902 55.40 -18.22 14.13
CA HIS A 902 56.19 -18.21 12.90
C HIS A 902 56.72 -19.62 12.59
N THR A 903 56.21 -20.23 11.51
CA THR A 903 56.68 -21.50 10.98
C THR A 903 58.09 -21.30 10.42
N PRO A 904 59.14 -22.02 10.86
CA PRO A 904 60.49 -21.89 10.29
C PRO A 904 60.64 -22.62 8.96
N ASN A 905 61.50 -22.11 8.06
CA ASN A 905 61.84 -22.87 6.85
C ASN A 905 62.54 -24.21 7.16
N ASP A 906 62.20 -25.27 6.43
CA ASP A 906 62.83 -26.59 6.50
C ASP A 906 63.85 -26.84 5.35
N ALA A 907 64.44 -28.04 5.31
CA ALA A 907 65.46 -28.39 4.32
C ALA A 907 64.83 -29.15 3.12
N PRO A 908 65.24 -28.88 1.87
CA PRO A 908 64.63 -29.50 0.69
C PRO A 908 64.67 -31.05 0.69
N PRO A 909 63.62 -31.72 0.17
CA PRO A 909 62.37 -31.13 -0.31
C PRO A 909 61.48 -30.73 0.87
N ASP A 910 60.73 -29.65 0.69
CA ASP A 910 59.66 -29.24 1.59
C ASP A 910 58.59 -30.34 1.61
N LEU A 911 58.44 -31.05 2.73
CA LEU A 911 57.55 -32.21 2.88
C LEU A 911 56.45 -31.97 3.91
N ASP A 912 56.30 -30.72 4.34
CA ASP A 912 55.39 -30.38 5.41
C ASP A 912 53.92 -30.56 5.00
N THR A 913 53.09 -30.78 6.01
CA THR A 913 51.65 -30.96 5.86
C THR A 913 50.95 -30.09 6.88
N GLY A 914 49.83 -29.48 6.50
CA GLY A 914 49.08 -28.54 7.33
C GLY A 914 48.52 -27.39 6.48
N PRO A 915 48.13 -26.27 7.10
CA PRO A 915 47.60 -25.13 6.39
C PRO A 915 48.60 -24.65 5.32
N ASN A 916 48.13 -24.57 4.06
CA ASN A 916 48.97 -24.25 2.90
C ASN A 916 50.25 -25.09 2.77
N GLY A 917 50.24 -26.33 3.28
CA GLY A 917 51.43 -27.19 3.29
C GLY A 917 52.58 -26.64 4.14
N LEU A 918 52.34 -25.64 4.99
CA LEU A 918 53.38 -24.91 5.75
C LEU A 918 54.49 -24.33 4.85
N GLN A 919 54.13 -23.95 3.62
CA GLN A 919 55.03 -23.48 2.57
C GLN A 919 56.19 -22.59 3.07
N ASN A 920 57.41 -22.97 2.70
CA ASN A 920 58.62 -22.17 2.96
C ASN A 920 58.53 -20.75 2.36
N TYR A 921 59.03 -19.75 3.10
CA TYR A 921 59.08 -18.34 2.70
C TYR A 921 60.42 -17.91 2.10
N PRO A 922 60.48 -16.83 1.31
CA PRO A 922 61.74 -16.27 0.80
C PRO A 922 62.51 -15.54 1.92
N SER A 923 63.84 -15.55 1.85
CA SER A 923 64.72 -14.78 2.74
C SER A 923 65.41 -13.67 1.95
N VAL A 924 65.07 -12.41 2.22
CA VAL A 924 65.74 -11.25 1.64
C VAL A 924 67.01 -10.96 2.43
N THR A 925 68.16 -10.95 1.75
CA THR A 925 69.48 -10.76 2.35
C THR A 925 70.02 -9.35 2.15
N ASN A 926 69.58 -8.65 1.10
CA ASN A 926 69.98 -7.27 0.82
C ASN A 926 68.83 -6.50 0.17
N ALA A 927 68.66 -5.23 0.54
CA ALA A 927 67.67 -4.33 -0.02
C ALA A 927 68.23 -2.90 -0.14
N ILE A 928 68.05 -2.25 -1.29
CA ILE A 928 68.52 -0.88 -1.54
C ILE A 928 67.37 -0.02 -2.07
N SER A 929 67.15 1.15 -1.47
CA SER A 929 66.17 2.17 -1.85
C SER A 929 66.70 3.12 -2.94
N GLY A 930 65.82 3.77 -3.70
CA GLY A 930 66.17 4.65 -4.85
C GLY A 930 65.76 4.05 -6.21
N SER A 931 65.66 2.73 -6.26
CA SER A 931 64.91 1.91 -7.22
C SER A 931 64.97 0.52 -6.59
N THR A 932 63.93 0.07 -5.89
CA THR A 932 64.10 -0.97 -4.86
C THR A 932 64.77 -2.22 -5.41
N TYR A 933 66.05 -2.42 -5.10
CA TYR A 933 66.82 -3.58 -5.53
C TYR A 933 66.84 -4.59 -4.39
N VAL A 934 66.49 -5.83 -4.68
CA VAL A 934 66.45 -6.92 -3.70
C VAL A 934 67.29 -8.10 -4.12
N GLN A 935 67.99 -8.68 -3.14
CA GLN A 935 68.66 -9.98 -3.27
C GLN A 935 68.20 -10.91 -2.16
N GLY A 936 68.14 -12.20 -2.47
CA GLY A 936 67.76 -13.20 -1.49
C GLY A 936 67.71 -14.61 -2.06
N THR A 937 67.18 -15.51 -1.26
CA THR A 937 67.05 -16.92 -1.59
C THR A 937 65.67 -17.46 -1.23
N LEU A 938 65.23 -18.48 -1.96
CA LEU A 938 64.08 -19.32 -1.62
C LEU A 938 64.55 -20.78 -1.57
N THR A 939 64.14 -21.52 -0.54
CA THR A 939 64.35 -22.97 -0.45
C THR A 939 62.99 -23.64 -0.31
N SER A 940 62.64 -24.57 -1.20
CA SER A 940 61.37 -25.30 -1.17
C SER A 940 61.45 -26.57 -2.06
N GLU A 941 60.34 -27.08 -2.60
CA GLU A 941 60.34 -28.28 -3.45
C GLU A 941 61.20 -28.15 -4.72
N TYR A 942 61.77 -29.27 -5.19
CA TYR A 942 62.67 -29.33 -6.35
C TYR A 942 62.04 -28.89 -7.67
N SER A 943 62.75 -28.08 -8.45
CA SER A 943 62.38 -27.71 -9.83
C SER A 943 60.98 -27.06 -9.96
N GLN A 944 60.46 -26.45 -8.89
CA GLN A 944 59.18 -25.75 -8.91
C GLN A 944 59.34 -24.25 -9.13
N THR A 945 58.28 -23.60 -9.62
CA THR A 945 58.20 -22.14 -9.78
C THR A 945 57.23 -21.56 -8.77
N TYR A 946 57.69 -20.55 -8.03
CA TYR A 946 56.93 -19.83 -7.02
C TYR A 946 56.74 -18.37 -7.46
N TRP A 947 55.57 -17.82 -7.20
CA TRP A 947 55.37 -16.37 -7.23
C TRP A 947 55.83 -15.77 -5.91
N VAL A 948 56.84 -14.91 -5.94
CA VAL A 948 57.42 -14.26 -4.76
C VAL A 948 57.01 -12.80 -4.73
N ASP A 949 56.23 -12.42 -3.72
CA ASP A 949 55.86 -11.03 -3.44
C ASP A 949 56.87 -10.37 -2.50
N PHE A 950 57.09 -9.08 -2.69
CA PHE A 950 57.93 -8.25 -1.83
C PHE A 950 57.16 -7.09 -1.24
N TYR A 951 57.46 -6.77 0.02
CA TYR A 951 56.77 -5.75 0.79
C TYR A 951 57.74 -4.91 1.61
N ALA A 952 57.48 -3.60 1.73
CA ALA A 952 58.14 -2.75 2.71
C ALA A 952 57.33 -2.70 4.02
N SER A 953 58.03 -2.79 5.14
CA SER A 953 57.47 -2.76 6.48
C SER A 953 58.22 -1.79 7.39
N ASP A 954 57.47 -1.00 8.17
CA ASP A 954 58.01 0.13 8.93
C ASP A 954 58.65 -0.25 10.27
N SER A 955 58.35 -1.45 10.79
CA SER A 955 58.68 -1.78 12.18
C SER A 955 59.00 -3.26 12.41
N THR A 956 58.53 -4.17 11.56
CA THR A 956 58.71 -5.63 11.75
C THR A 956 59.02 -6.31 10.42
N GLN A 957 59.51 -7.55 10.45
CA GLN A 957 59.70 -8.38 9.25
C GLN A 957 58.51 -9.32 8.98
N ARG A 958 57.49 -9.27 9.84
CA ARG A 958 56.39 -10.26 9.87
C ARG A 958 55.09 -9.72 9.28
N GLU A 959 55.16 -8.53 8.68
CA GLU A 959 54.06 -7.78 8.12
C GLU A 959 54.57 -7.07 6.86
N GLY A 960 53.67 -6.74 5.94
CA GLY A 960 53.97 -6.06 4.68
C GLY A 960 53.06 -4.84 4.50
N LYS A 961 53.54 -3.65 4.89
CA LYS A 961 52.73 -2.43 4.86
C LYS A 961 52.53 -1.83 3.47
N VAL A 962 53.56 -1.89 2.64
CA VAL A 962 53.53 -1.39 1.26
C VAL A 962 53.92 -2.53 0.34
N TYR A 963 53.03 -2.94 -0.55
CA TYR A 963 53.37 -3.90 -1.59
C TYR A 963 54.34 -3.27 -2.60
N LEU A 964 55.40 -3.98 -2.96
CA LEU A 964 56.46 -3.49 -3.84
C LEU A 964 56.43 -4.16 -5.22
N GLY A 965 55.65 -5.22 -5.39
CA GLY A 965 55.61 -6.06 -6.59
C GLY A 965 56.10 -7.48 -6.33
N GLY A 966 56.05 -8.32 -7.36
CA GLY A 966 56.45 -9.72 -7.27
C GLY A 966 57.03 -10.26 -8.57
N THR A 967 57.63 -11.45 -8.50
CA THR A 967 58.23 -12.12 -9.66
C THR A 967 58.16 -13.65 -9.52
N ASN A 968 58.32 -14.35 -10.63
CA ASN A 968 58.49 -15.81 -10.62
C ASN A 968 59.93 -16.18 -10.23
N VAL A 969 60.08 -17.10 -9.29
CA VAL A 969 61.35 -17.66 -8.84
C VAL A 969 61.28 -19.19 -8.97
N THR A 970 62.21 -19.78 -9.73
CA THR A 970 62.27 -21.22 -9.95
C THR A 970 63.43 -21.84 -9.16
N THR A 971 63.12 -22.79 -8.28
CA THR A 971 64.12 -23.59 -7.55
C THR A 971 64.82 -24.58 -8.46
N ASP A 972 66.07 -24.89 -8.16
CA ASP A 972 66.86 -25.87 -8.91
C ASP A 972 66.58 -27.33 -8.47
N GLY A 973 67.36 -28.28 -8.98
CA GLY A 973 67.27 -29.69 -8.62
C GLY A 973 67.68 -30.02 -7.17
N SER A 974 68.15 -29.02 -6.40
CA SER A 974 68.40 -29.10 -4.96
C SER A 974 67.36 -28.35 -4.12
N GLY A 975 66.38 -27.70 -4.77
CA GLY A 975 65.26 -27.03 -4.11
C GLY A 975 65.61 -25.61 -3.67
N ALA A 976 66.75 -25.09 -4.12
CA ALA A 976 67.20 -23.74 -3.81
C ALA A 976 67.07 -22.83 -5.04
N ALA A 977 66.73 -21.57 -4.80
CA ALA A 977 66.78 -20.50 -5.79
C ALA A 977 67.44 -19.26 -5.18
N ALA A 978 68.27 -18.57 -5.94
CA ALA A 978 68.68 -17.20 -5.63
C ALA A 978 67.93 -16.23 -6.55
N PHE A 979 67.58 -15.06 -6.03
CA PHE A 979 66.97 -13.99 -6.82
C PHE A 979 67.72 -12.67 -6.62
N SER A 980 67.71 -11.84 -7.65
CA SER A 980 68.33 -10.52 -7.70
C SER A 980 67.59 -9.69 -8.74
N LEU A 981 66.81 -8.70 -8.31
CA LEU A 981 65.97 -7.91 -9.21
C LEU A 981 65.65 -6.52 -8.67
N TYR A 982 65.22 -5.64 -9.57
CA TYR A 982 64.57 -4.38 -9.25
C TYR A 982 63.06 -4.57 -9.15
N LEU A 983 62.45 -4.00 -8.12
CA LEU A 983 61.01 -4.02 -7.89
C LEU A 983 60.36 -2.75 -8.43
N PRO A 984 59.10 -2.83 -8.90
CA PRO A 984 58.34 -1.67 -9.31
C PRO A 984 58.17 -0.65 -8.16
N GLY A 985 57.78 -1.11 -6.96
CA GLY A 985 57.52 -0.24 -5.82
C GLY A 985 58.79 0.25 -5.11
N THR A 986 58.69 1.39 -4.45
CA THR A 986 59.80 2.00 -3.69
C THR A 986 59.69 1.70 -2.21
N ALA A 987 60.68 1.01 -1.64
CA ALA A 987 60.83 0.82 -0.21
C ALA A 987 61.49 2.07 0.41
N PRO A 988 60.91 2.69 1.45
CA PRO A 988 61.56 3.79 2.16
C PRO A 988 62.87 3.34 2.83
N VAL A 989 63.86 4.25 2.90
CA VAL A 989 65.13 3.98 3.60
C VAL A 989 64.87 3.62 5.06
N GLY A 990 65.52 2.54 5.52
CA GLY A 990 65.42 2.02 6.90
C GLY A 990 64.24 1.09 7.15
N TRP A 991 63.29 0.98 6.21
CA TRP A 991 62.20 0.01 6.31
C TRP A 991 62.68 -1.39 5.95
N TRP A 992 62.08 -2.41 6.55
CA TRP A 992 62.35 -3.81 6.20
C TRP A 992 61.72 -4.14 4.86
N VAL A 993 62.44 -4.88 4.01
CA VAL A 993 61.90 -5.53 2.82
C VAL A 993 61.84 -7.03 3.09
N CYS A 994 60.62 -7.56 3.17
CA CYS A 994 60.31 -8.98 3.37
C CYS A 994 59.46 -9.51 2.21
N GLY A 995 59.20 -10.82 2.17
CA GLY A 995 58.40 -11.39 1.09
C GLY A 995 57.66 -12.66 1.49
N THR A 996 56.73 -13.06 0.63
CA THR A 996 56.00 -14.34 0.71
C THR A 996 56.24 -15.13 -0.56
N ALA A 997 56.16 -16.46 -0.50
CA ALA A 997 56.21 -17.35 -1.67
C ALA A 997 54.86 -18.03 -1.83
N THR A 998 54.37 -18.08 -3.08
CA THR A 998 53.08 -18.68 -3.42
C THR A 998 53.24 -19.71 -4.54
N ARG A 999 52.65 -20.89 -4.35
CA ARG A 999 52.51 -21.94 -5.37
C ARG A 999 51.08 -22.50 -5.35
N ASP A 1000 50.86 -23.65 -5.97
CA ASP A 1000 49.56 -24.31 -6.07
C ASP A 1000 49.14 -25.05 -4.78
N ASP A 1001 50.02 -25.14 -3.79
CA ASP A 1001 49.78 -25.63 -2.41
C ASP A 1001 49.45 -24.49 -1.42
N GLY A 1002 49.74 -23.24 -1.77
CA GLY A 1002 49.33 -22.05 -1.02
C GLY A 1002 50.42 -20.99 -0.93
N THR A 1003 50.19 -20.01 -0.04
CA THR A 1003 51.13 -18.94 0.28
C THR A 1003 51.77 -19.14 1.66
N SER A 1004 53.08 -18.89 1.74
CA SER A 1004 53.87 -18.87 2.97
C SER A 1004 53.52 -17.71 3.90
N GLU A 1005 53.99 -17.77 5.14
CA GLU A 1005 54.09 -16.60 6.02
C GLU A 1005 55.09 -15.56 5.48
N PHE A 1006 55.16 -14.39 6.12
CA PHE A 1006 56.16 -13.36 5.81
C PHE A 1006 57.56 -13.80 6.22
N GLY A 1007 58.45 -13.89 5.22
CA GLY A 1007 59.82 -14.32 5.43
C GLY A 1007 60.76 -13.25 5.98
N ARG A 1008 61.97 -13.71 6.34
CA ARG A 1008 63.01 -12.84 6.88
C ARG A 1008 63.38 -11.73 5.89
N GLY A 1009 63.48 -10.50 6.40
CA GLY A 1009 63.75 -9.31 5.60
C GLY A 1009 65.13 -8.67 5.83
N ALA A 1010 65.49 -7.76 4.93
CA ALA A 1010 66.65 -6.86 5.05
C ALA A 1010 66.17 -5.39 5.09
N GLN A 1011 66.83 -4.54 5.87
CA GLN A 1011 66.50 -3.10 5.85
C GLN A 1011 66.98 -2.47 4.55
N ALA A 1012 66.12 -1.68 3.92
CA ALA A 1012 66.46 -0.93 2.72
C ALA A 1012 67.51 0.15 3.05
N ALA A 1013 68.74 -0.05 2.58
CA ALA A 1013 69.79 0.97 2.64
C ALA A 1013 69.54 2.05 1.58
N ALA A 1014 70.11 3.24 1.76
CA ALA A 1014 70.18 4.19 0.65
C ALA A 1014 71.13 3.65 -0.44
N ALA A 1015 70.83 3.88 -1.71
CA ALA A 1015 71.78 3.64 -2.79
C ALA A 1015 73.06 4.45 -2.54
N THR A 1016 74.22 3.79 -2.69
CA THR A 1016 75.53 4.46 -2.66
C THR A 1016 75.94 4.85 -4.06
N ASP A 1017 76.55 6.03 -4.16
CA ASP A 1017 77.18 6.60 -5.35
C ASP A 1017 78.52 7.15 -4.83
N THR A 1018 79.57 6.34 -4.97
CA THR A 1018 80.85 6.51 -4.29
C THR A 1018 81.64 7.66 -4.89
N ASP A 1019 81.48 7.96 -6.17
CA ASP A 1019 82.16 9.06 -6.85
C ASP A 1019 81.27 10.29 -7.13
N GLY A 1020 79.96 10.17 -6.86
CA GLY A 1020 78.99 11.28 -6.87
C GLY A 1020 78.55 11.68 -8.26
N ASP A 1021 78.62 10.78 -9.24
CA ASP A 1021 78.37 11.08 -10.64
C ASP A 1021 76.90 10.91 -11.08
N GLY A 1022 76.05 10.43 -10.18
CA GLY A 1022 74.63 10.22 -10.39
C GLY A 1022 74.26 8.79 -10.80
N MET A 1023 75.22 7.88 -10.92
CA MET A 1023 74.98 6.45 -11.07
C MET A 1023 75.21 5.69 -9.75
N PRO A 1024 74.34 4.73 -9.38
CA PRO A 1024 74.57 3.92 -8.19
C PRO A 1024 75.71 2.91 -8.38
N ASP A 1025 76.55 2.74 -7.36
CA ASP A 1025 77.69 1.81 -7.34
C ASP A 1025 77.30 0.38 -7.77
N LEU A 1026 76.10 -0.06 -7.35
CA LEU A 1026 75.57 -1.37 -7.71
C LEU A 1026 75.31 -1.49 -9.21
N TRP A 1027 74.74 -0.45 -9.82
CA TRP A 1027 74.44 -0.45 -11.25
C TRP A 1027 75.75 -0.46 -12.04
N GLU A 1028 76.71 0.37 -11.66
CA GLU A 1028 78.03 0.42 -12.29
C GLU A 1028 78.74 -0.93 -12.22
N THR A 1029 78.79 -1.53 -11.03
CA THR A 1029 79.43 -2.85 -10.85
C THR A 1029 78.74 -3.95 -11.68
N GLN A 1030 77.40 -3.96 -11.74
CA GLN A 1030 76.63 -4.95 -12.49
C GLN A 1030 76.85 -4.84 -14.00
N HIS A 1031 77.07 -3.62 -14.49
CA HIS A 1031 77.28 -3.35 -15.90
C HIS A 1031 78.77 -3.27 -16.29
N GLY A 1032 79.68 -3.64 -15.38
CA GLY A 1032 81.12 -3.74 -15.64
C GLY A 1032 81.87 -2.42 -15.60
N LEU A 1033 81.25 -1.35 -15.09
CA LEU A 1033 81.87 -0.06 -14.80
C LEU A 1033 82.56 -0.08 -13.43
N ASN A 1034 83.32 0.98 -13.11
CA ASN A 1034 84.09 1.07 -11.86
C ASN A 1034 83.47 2.14 -10.95
N PRO A 1035 82.83 1.76 -9.82
CA PRO A 1035 82.13 2.68 -8.91
C PRO A 1035 82.95 3.79 -8.23
N SER A 1036 84.26 3.83 -8.49
CA SER A 1036 85.16 4.83 -7.92
C SER A 1036 85.64 5.86 -8.95
N VAL A 1037 85.11 5.79 -10.16
CA VAL A 1037 85.54 6.58 -11.31
C VAL A 1037 84.30 7.13 -12.00
N SER A 1038 84.12 8.46 -11.93
CA SER A 1038 83.00 9.12 -12.58
C SER A 1038 82.89 8.72 -14.06
N ASN A 1039 81.82 8.01 -14.36
CA ASN A 1039 81.36 7.52 -15.65
C ASN A 1039 80.33 8.50 -16.28
N ALA A 1040 79.91 9.55 -15.57
CA ALA A 1040 79.10 10.66 -16.09
C ALA A 1040 79.92 11.94 -16.39
N PRO A 1041 79.39 12.87 -17.21
CA PRO A 1041 78.23 12.77 -18.10
C PRO A 1041 78.61 12.39 -19.54
N THR A 1042 79.89 12.15 -19.83
CA THR A 1042 80.41 11.91 -21.20
C THR A 1042 81.20 10.62 -21.36
N ALA A 1043 81.36 9.80 -20.33
CA ALA A 1043 81.94 8.47 -20.53
C ALA A 1043 80.95 7.63 -21.35
N ASP A 1044 81.50 6.80 -22.22
CA ASP A 1044 80.79 6.00 -23.22
C ASP A 1044 81.66 4.75 -23.40
N ALA A 1045 81.35 3.71 -22.63
CA ALA A 1045 82.23 2.55 -22.47
C ALA A 1045 82.20 1.57 -23.66
N ASP A 1046 81.19 1.64 -24.54
CA ASP A 1046 81.13 0.86 -25.79
C ASP A 1046 81.31 1.66 -27.09
N PHE A 1047 81.48 2.98 -26.97
CA PHE A 1047 81.72 3.92 -28.06
C PHE A 1047 80.56 4.05 -29.06
N ASP A 1048 79.32 3.87 -28.61
CA ASP A 1048 78.12 3.99 -29.44
C ASP A 1048 77.55 5.42 -29.53
N THR A 1049 78.18 6.38 -28.84
CA THR A 1049 77.82 7.80 -28.72
C THR A 1049 76.71 8.14 -27.72
N VAL A 1050 76.19 7.16 -26.99
CA VAL A 1050 75.31 7.35 -25.84
C VAL A 1050 76.16 7.33 -24.57
N PRO A 1051 76.14 8.38 -23.73
CA PRO A 1051 76.93 8.33 -22.50
C PRO A 1051 76.37 7.36 -21.46
N ASP A 1052 77.24 6.72 -20.68
CA ASP A 1052 76.93 5.72 -19.65
C ASP A 1052 75.79 6.19 -18.70
N LEU A 1053 75.75 7.49 -18.35
CA LEU A 1053 74.68 8.07 -17.52
C LEU A 1053 73.29 8.05 -18.19
N TYR A 1054 73.23 8.29 -19.50
CA TYR A 1054 71.96 8.22 -20.24
C TYR A 1054 71.53 6.78 -20.45
N GLU A 1055 72.48 5.87 -20.57
CA GLU A 1055 72.20 4.44 -20.58
C GLU A 1055 71.68 3.96 -19.23
N TYR A 1056 72.24 4.47 -18.13
CA TYR A 1056 71.65 4.28 -16.80
C TYR A 1056 70.20 4.76 -16.78
N PHE A 1057 69.90 5.99 -17.21
CA PHE A 1057 68.51 6.48 -17.25
C PHE A 1057 67.60 5.64 -18.14
N GLY A 1058 68.11 5.19 -19.30
CA GLY A 1058 67.41 4.33 -20.26
C GLY A 1058 67.30 2.86 -19.86
N ASP A 1059 68.04 2.44 -18.84
CA ASP A 1059 68.29 1.04 -18.47
C ASP A 1059 68.82 0.20 -19.64
N THR A 1060 69.79 0.76 -20.37
CA THR A 1060 70.55 0.06 -21.42
C THR A 1060 71.94 -0.31 -20.93
N HIS A 1061 72.60 -1.24 -21.63
CA HIS A 1061 73.85 -1.83 -21.17
C HIS A 1061 75.09 -1.06 -21.70
N PRO A 1062 75.85 -0.36 -20.83
CA PRO A 1062 76.90 0.60 -21.20
C PRO A 1062 78.16 0.04 -21.83
N THR A 1063 78.19 -1.27 -22.06
CA THR A 1063 79.35 -1.96 -22.66
C THR A 1063 78.93 -2.76 -23.89
N ASN A 1064 77.74 -2.48 -24.43
CA ASN A 1064 77.17 -3.17 -25.56
C ASN A 1064 76.44 -2.17 -26.47
N GLY A 1065 77.15 -1.64 -27.46
CA GLY A 1065 76.60 -0.63 -28.39
C GLY A 1065 75.49 -1.13 -29.34
N GLN A 1066 74.98 -2.35 -29.12
CA GLN A 1066 73.73 -2.82 -29.71
C GLN A 1066 72.53 -2.65 -28.77
N SER A 1067 72.74 -2.19 -27.54
CA SER A 1067 71.73 -2.00 -26.51
C SER A 1067 71.30 -0.53 -26.47
N TYR A 1068 70.24 -0.17 -27.18
CA TYR A 1068 69.72 1.20 -27.21
C TYR A 1068 68.20 1.23 -26.96
N PRO A 1069 67.64 2.36 -26.46
CA PRO A 1069 66.20 2.49 -26.31
C PRO A 1069 65.50 2.46 -27.68
N GLU A 1070 64.49 1.60 -27.84
CA GLU A 1070 63.75 1.45 -29.10
C GLU A 1070 62.25 1.69 -28.91
N ILE A 1071 61.64 2.48 -29.80
CA ILE A 1071 60.18 2.53 -29.93
C ILE A 1071 59.76 1.39 -30.88
N ILE A 1072 59.13 0.36 -30.32
CA ILE A 1072 58.74 -0.86 -31.04
C ILE A 1072 57.54 -0.61 -31.97
N ALA A 1073 56.60 0.26 -31.58
CA ALA A 1073 55.47 0.59 -32.44
C ALA A 1073 54.90 1.99 -32.19
N VAL A 1074 54.40 2.61 -33.26
CA VAL A 1074 53.55 3.81 -33.21
C VAL A 1074 52.28 3.54 -34.01
N THR A 1075 51.11 3.63 -33.38
CA THR A 1075 49.83 3.46 -34.08
C THR A 1075 49.31 4.80 -34.59
N HIS A 1076 48.75 4.79 -35.80
CA HIS A 1076 48.17 5.96 -36.46
C HIS A 1076 46.64 6.06 -36.22
N ALA A 1077 46.18 5.60 -35.06
CA ALA A 1077 44.76 5.69 -34.65
C ALA A 1077 44.53 6.95 -33.80
N SER A 1078 43.27 7.27 -33.50
CA SER A 1078 42.92 8.23 -32.43
C SER A 1078 42.26 7.43 -31.31
N PRO A 1079 42.93 7.23 -30.16
CA PRO A 1079 44.23 7.79 -29.78
C PRO A 1079 45.42 7.13 -30.50
N ALA A 1080 46.49 7.90 -30.71
CA ALA A 1080 47.75 7.35 -31.21
C ALA A 1080 48.48 6.70 -30.02
N ALA A 1081 49.05 5.51 -30.23
CA ALA A 1081 49.74 4.77 -29.17
C ALA A 1081 51.21 4.61 -29.52
N VAL A 1082 52.10 4.90 -28.56
CA VAL A 1082 53.55 4.72 -28.67
C VAL A 1082 53.95 3.61 -27.71
N MET A 1083 54.51 2.53 -28.25
CA MET A 1083 54.89 1.34 -27.49
C MET A 1083 56.41 1.14 -27.53
N PHE A 1084 57.02 0.90 -26.37
CA PHE A 1084 58.46 0.74 -26.18
C PHE A 1084 58.75 -0.20 -24.99
N PRO A 1085 59.92 -0.88 -24.92
CA PRO A 1085 60.32 -1.62 -23.73
C PRO A 1085 60.52 -0.66 -22.57
N SER A 1086 59.99 -1.00 -21.40
CA SER A 1086 60.20 -0.24 -20.17
C SER A 1086 60.84 -1.09 -19.10
N SER A 1087 61.60 -0.44 -18.21
CA SER A 1087 62.27 -1.08 -17.08
C SER A 1087 61.59 -0.73 -15.76
N ALA A 1088 61.57 -1.69 -14.83
CA ALA A 1088 61.11 -1.42 -13.47
C ALA A 1088 62.09 -0.46 -12.77
N GLY A 1089 61.57 0.52 -12.02
CA GLY A 1089 62.39 1.53 -11.35
C GLY A 1089 62.80 2.72 -12.22
N ARG A 1090 62.25 2.85 -13.44
CA ARG A 1090 62.38 4.02 -14.32
C ARG A 1090 61.04 4.71 -14.53
N TYR A 1091 61.08 6.00 -14.84
CA TYR A 1091 59.92 6.81 -15.21
C TYR A 1091 60.05 7.29 -16.64
N TYR A 1092 58.92 7.36 -17.33
CA TYR A 1092 58.86 7.67 -18.75
C TYR A 1092 57.93 8.84 -19.02
N ASP A 1093 58.45 9.82 -19.75
CA ASP A 1093 57.70 10.91 -20.35
C ASP A 1093 57.46 10.62 -21.83
N LEU A 1094 56.24 10.84 -22.30
CA LEU A 1094 55.95 10.93 -23.73
C LEU A 1094 55.84 12.40 -24.12
N ASP A 1095 56.68 12.84 -25.04
CA ASP A 1095 56.57 14.16 -25.67
C ASP A 1095 56.31 14.00 -27.17
N TYR A 1096 55.67 15.00 -27.78
CA TYR A 1096 55.52 15.09 -29.22
C TYR A 1096 56.00 16.45 -29.75
N THR A 1097 56.43 16.48 -31.01
CA THR A 1097 56.61 17.70 -31.79
C THR A 1097 56.00 17.52 -33.18
N THR A 1098 55.68 18.63 -33.84
CA THR A 1098 55.21 18.62 -35.23
C THR A 1098 56.33 18.91 -36.22
N ASN A 1099 57.51 19.32 -35.76
CA ASN A 1099 58.67 19.62 -36.59
C ASN A 1099 59.97 19.51 -35.79
N LEU A 1100 60.81 18.53 -36.11
CA LEU A 1100 62.12 18.31 -35.47
C LEU A 1100 63.08 19.51 -35.59
N LEU A 1101 62.87 20.42 -36.56
CA LEU A 1101 63.71 21.60 -36.77
C LEU A 1101 63.28 22.80 -35.91
N SER A 1102 62.10 22.78 -35.28
CA SER A 1102 61.66 23.82 -34.35
C SER A 1102 61.79 23.31 -32.92
N ALA A 1103 62.49 24.04 -32.05
CA ALA A 1103 62.93 23.58 -30.72
C ALA A 1103 61.82 23.35 -29.66
N GLY A 1104 60.55 23.23 -30.05
CA GLY A 1104 59.43 23.01 -29.14
C GLY A 1104 58.96 21.56 -29.13
N TRP A 1105 59.11 20.88 -27.99
CA TRP A 1105 58.44 19.61 -27.67
C TRP A 1105 57.28 19.90 -26.71
N SER A 1106 56.14 19.28 -26.94
CA SER A 1106 54.95 19.36 -26.09
C SER A 1106 54.77 18.04 -25.36
N ASN A 1107 54.42 18.10 -24.09
CA ASN A 1107 54.24 16.92 -23.27
C ASN A 1107 52.88 16.24 -23.54
N VAL A 1108 52.87 14.91 -23.58
CA VAL A 1108 51.68 14.04 -23.67
C VAL A 1108 51.41 13.38 -22.32
N SER A 1109 52.44 12.80 -21.70
CA SER A 1109 52.39 12.22 -20.35
C SER A 1109 53.71 12.46 -19.63
N GLN A 1110 53.67 12.53 -18.30
CA GLN A 1110 54.85 12.64 -17.44
C GLN A 1110 54.89 11.54 -16.40
N ASP A 1111 56.09 11.23 -15.92
CA ASP A 1111 56.33 10.36 -14.76
C ASP A 1111 55.56 9.04 -14.83
N THR A 1112 55.47 8.43 -16.02
CA THR A 1112 54.80 7.14 -16.14
C THR A 1112 55.76 6.02 -15.74
N GLN A 1113 55.43 5.32 -14.66
CA GLN A 1113 56.29 4.29 -14.10
C GLN A 1113 56.43 3.08 -15.06
N GLY A 1114 57.67 2.65 -15.28
CA GLY A 1114 57.97 1.44 -16.03
C GLY A 1114 57.65 0.17 -15.25
N ASN A 1115 57.35 -0.90 -15.99
CA ASN A 1115 56.82 -2.15 -15.42
C ASN A 1115 57.61 -3.40 -15.86
N ALA A 1116 58.85 -3.24 -16.33
CA ALA A 1116 59.69 -4.33 -16.86
C ALA A 1116 59.08 -5.09 -18.06
N THR A 1117 58.13 -4.48 -18.77
CA THR A 1117 57.52 -5.01 -20.00
C THR A 1117 57.37 -3.90 -21.04
N ASN A 1118 56.75 -4.20 -22.20
CA ASN A 1118 56.41 -3.18 -23.19
C ASN A 1118 55.35 -2.22 -22.64
N LEU A 1119 55.73 -0.97 -22.40
CA LEU A 1119 54.84 0.10 -21.96
C LEU A 1119 54.20 0.77 -23.18
N THR A 1120 52.90 1.07 -23.09
CA THR A 1120 52.16 1.79 -24.14
C THR A 1120 51.64 3.10 -23.58
N LEU A 1121 52.10 4.22 -24.13
CA LEU A 1121 51.62 5.56 -23.80
C LEU A 1121 50.71 6.07 -24.91
N THR A 1122 49.58 6.65 -24.56
CA THR A 1122 48.55 7.07 -25.53
C THR A 1122 48.42 8.59 -25.61
N ASP A 1123 48.42 9.10 -26.83
CA ASP A 1123 48.15 10.49 -27.16
C ASP A 1123 46.70 10.62 -27.62
N ALA A 1124 45.82 10.95 -26.66
CA ALA A 1124 44.40 11.16 -26.92
C ALA A 1124 44.10 12.39 -27.78
N ALA A 1125 45.05 13.33 -27.90
CA ALA A 1125 44.89 14.55 -28.68
C ALA A 1125 45.42 14.42 -30.11
N ALA A 1126 45.94 13.26 -30.51
CA ALA A 1126 46.46 13.01 -31.85
C ALA A 1126 45.37 13.19 -32.92
N SER A 1127 45.57 14.19 -33.79
CA SER A 1127 44.77 14.49 -34.99
C SER A 1127 45.56 14.13 -36.26
N ASN A 1128 44.98 14.31 -37.46
CA ASN A 1128 45.63 14.03 -38.77
C ASN A 1128 46.88 14.89 -39.12
N ALA A 1129 47.54 15.51 -38.14
CA ALA A 1129 48.77 16.27 -38.34
C ALA A 1129 50.00 15.36 -38.13
N CYS A 1130 51.10 15.64 -38.84
CA CYS A 1130 52.36 14.90 -38.66
C CYS A 1130 52.89 15.13 -37.23
N ARG A 1131 52.85 14.10 -36.38
CA ARG A 1131 53.44 14.09 -35.04
C ARG A 1131 54.69 13.21 -35.04
N ILE A 1132 55.71 13.67 -34.34
CA ILE A 1132 56.95 12.97 -34.08
C ILE A 1132 57.06 12.83 -32.58
N TYR A 1133 57.20 11.60 -32.10
CA TYR A 1133 57.24 11.31 -30.68
C TYR A 1133 58.67 11.07 -30.21
N ARG A 1134 58.93 11.40 -28.95
CA ARG A 1134 60.09 10.91 -28.21
C ARG A 1134 59.64 10.41 -26.85
N VAL A 1135 60.31 9.38 -26.38
CA VAL A 1135 60.18 8.87 -25.03
C VAL A 1135 61.43 9.28 -24.27
N LYS A 1136 61.27 9.90 -23.09
CA LYS A 1136 62.41 10.19 -22.22
C LYS A 1136 62.29 9.28 -21.00
N ALA A 1137 63.35 8.54 -20.72
CA ALA A 1137 63.48 7.79 -19.48
C ALA A 1137 64.24 8.63 -18.45
N HIS A 1138 63.87 8.50 -17.18
CA HIS A 1138 64.63 9.06 -16.07
C HIS A 1138 64.44 8.22 -14.81
N VAL A 1139 65.28 8.49 -13.82
CA VAL A 1139 65.17 7.93 -12.47
C VAL A 1139 64.41 8.92 -11.57
N PRO A 1140 63.76 8.44 -10.50
CA PRO A 1140 63.04 9.31 -9.54
C PRO A 1140 63.92 10.33 -8.83
#